data_AF-A0A0U3PS61-F1
#
_entry.id   AF-A0A0U3PS61-F1
#
_cell.length_a   1.000
_cell.length_b   1.000
_cell.length_c   1.000
_cell.angle_alpha   90.00
_cell.angle_beta   90.00
_cell.angle_gamma   90.00
#
_symmetry.space_group_name_H-M   'P 1'
#
loop_
_entity.id
_entity.type
_entity.pdbx_description
1 polymer ?
#
loop_
_entity_poly.entity_id
_entity_poly.type
_entity_poly.pdbx_seq_one_letter_code
_entity_poly.pdbx_strand_id
1 'polypeptide(L)'
;MNKKFKLLTLLATLTTVTLVPISKFMNWNTNEQQISKNHSQQTQTTSQTFNSTTQWTDYASKSIKEFNANESPFLSQFEFFLKNELYFVDLTSVYENQATPSEKDAIEKISLWIGKSSDYTFSPMTNEQLVAAATANFPDSVNLDELDTAIKDFVSIQSIAAKTLIDSTYSKWIQTMEGTEDGHQWGWYNQDNLSNMFPAFVIDSKNGLTFDNKDDNIANPGLGLQNLLARFHDSLEAGNPERLTEPYLNPVSGSAIETTFHEYQTWGKNQFSYYVQKIINQYNSFYYGFDDQNSQNQQYWNYYLEDGFLNPLTSVDQVISKWINVMKDPSWNASTAINFLFSTDVWADLSVDSVGGKDATIEQYEFVATADFNNYTLINTNSFELATNTIYNQFLENNYFGYADPNGSFNVSQYFSGTPLQIVTIQEFKNSFKHKMETFFKLTKYFIWIPDGSYYKPIENQKFLNYVSYQQSSLEQDFQSIIDLVSPSYYGYATLVNNRLTTYIFQSLELGKQMSAADLAKYFILNHPLPSDEYLGVWATKSMIDSLKSNPELGLNDWVNDQKTQLNNDLQKIIDQIKDNYFGWVTTTSGFGLFVSNVDKLLVNFPVNTELSPEAIAATITMESLPTGLTGLNEINGFLKSISLDDINTFKNNESEYLRQEISRIVSFVANYEYYGYSASPEFGANAIYQTILYTHTVGTPLNEQTVVDAFKQGLTVSAEGFPKPYLVRQFLGNITVQSTDFQAFIHDQRKQVIDHFTTIIGMIEPYYYGFERLANNPVSDFVLLGYTDGTPLDPVVLANYLMDNFPKPSTFLPGEWYLYDLLTTLITDKTAINVFLTDQSNSLQNAWNPIYDEMVNNYYGYTTKTDSLVSRTLLIIQNIGTPLDSVALLKSFKQNVIDMHGTQDFPFSYGVKVWLETLVNENKISGEFGDEQRTALSYNIEQAVREYNNAYWGYNNDTTLPNYFIEYFLDSDHKTPLTNAQIESNILDAAKGWGFYKIYDFFNSGISGGVFYDLSTFSESQEVNTKDDLSEIFKLLVQFYYDKNFDYTQTPSPFKGANHIWTFFNTKNGSTIGLPTDVDSMYNLFKAQVAQTDLINETTHYSVVAKYLKSLYHVNILGILTVSGELRNWKKWEAQ
;
A
#
# COMPACT_ATOMS: atom_id res chain seq x y z
N MET A 1 -59.61 21.98 4.19
CA MET A 1 -60.75 22.14 5.13
C MET A 1 -61.12 20.76 5.70
N ASN A 2 -61.90 20.71 6.79
CA ASN A 2 -62.68 19.59 7.39
C ASN A 2 -62.30 18.11 7.06
N LYS A 3 -62.04 17.20 8.03
CA LYS A 3 -62.96 16.66 9.10
C LYS A 3 -64.25 16.07 8.50
N LYS A 4 -64.72 14.84 8.76
CA LYS A 4 -64.34 13.64 9.56
C LYS A 4 -64.89 12.42 8.76
N PHE A 5 -64.30 11.23 8.71
CA PHE A 5 -64.00 10.24 9.76
C PHE A 5 -65.24 9.55 10.40
N LYS A 6 -65.39 8.25 10.08
CA LYS A 6 -65.85 7.12 10.94
C LYS A 6 -67.35 6.80 11.18
N LEU A 7 -67.64 5.51 10.92
CA LEU A 7 -68.30 4.50 11.78
C LEU A 7 -69.73 3.99 11.44
N LEU A 8 -69.96 2.74 11.85
CA LEU A 8 -71.16 1.88 11.77
C LEU A 8 -72.36 2.41 12.59
N THR A 9 -73.52 1.75 12.42
CA THR A 9 -74.50 1.25 13.46
C THR A 9 -75.95 1.44 12.93
N LEU A 10 -76.65 0.44 12.39
CA LEU A 10 -77.34 -0.71 13.02
C LEU A 10 -78.78 -0.39 13.55
N LEU A 11 -79.77 -0.85 12.77
CA LEU A 11 -81.15 -1.29 13.07
C LEU A 11 -82.10 -0.57 14.07
N ALA A 12 -83.27 -0.20 13.52
CA ALA A 12 -84.65 -0.47 14.00
C ALA A 12 -85.30 0.28 15.20
N THR A 13 -86.38 1.05 14.91
CA THR A 13 -87.78 0.99 15.45
C THR A 13 -88.56 2.23 14.96
N LEU A 14 -89.85 2.30 14.56
CA LEU A 14 -91.09 1.49 14.57
C LEU A 14 -92.17 1.93 15.61
N THR A 15 -93.10 2.81 15.16
CA THR A 15 -94.39 3.20 15.77
C THR A 15 -95.35 3.72 14.67
N THR A 16 -96.48 3.09 14.28
CA THR A 16 -97.86 3.07 14.89
C THR A 16 -98.63 4.41 14.84
N VAL A 17 -99.94 4.53 14.51
CA VAL A 17 -101.00 3.61 13.96
C VAL A 17 -102.25 4.46 13.52
N THR A 18 -103.27 3.86 12.88
CA THR A 18 -104.63 4.38 12.47
C THR A 18 -104.78 5.03 11.07
N LEU A 19 -105.94 4.98 10.37
CA LEU A 19 -106.88 3.87 10.03
C LEU A 19 -108.02 4.36 9.07
N VAL A 20 -108.27 3.67 7.93
CA VAL A 20 -109.59 3.53 7.23
C VAL A 20 -110.17 4.84 6.57
N PRO A 21 -111.12 4.86 5.58
CA PRO A 21 -111.96 3.79 4.97
C PRO A 21 -112.01 3.64 3.40
N ILE A 22 -112.25 2.37 2.96
CA ILE A 22 -113.31 1.91 2.00
C ILE A 22 -113.26 2.24 0.47
N SER A 23 -112.89 1.20 -0.29
CA SER A 23 -113.48 0.60 -1.53
C SER A 23 -113.65 1.33 -2.88
N LYS A 24 -113.29 0.59 -3.94
CA LYS A 24 -114.09 0.22 -5.14
C LYS A 24 -113.48 -1.09 -5.70
N PHE A 25 -114.22 -2.17 -6.02
CA PHE A 25 -115.10 -2.40 -7.18
C PHE A 25 -114.42 -2.03 -8.51
N MET A 26 -114.00 -2.98 -9.35
CA MET A 26 -114.83 -3.84 -10.24
C MET A 26 -115.98 -3.08 -10.92
N ASN A 27 -115.95 -2.99 -12.25
CA ASN A 27 -117.14 -3.24 -13.10
C ASN A 27 -116.79 -3.34 -14.59
N TRP A 28 -117.70 -3.95 -15.36
CA TRP A 28 -117.80 -3.84 -16.82
C TRP A 28 -117.93 -2.37 -17.29
N ASN A 29 -117.58 -2.12 -18.57
CA ASN A 29 -118.49 -1.60 -19.61
C ASN A 29 -117.71 -1.41 -20.95
N THR A 30 -118.08 -1.98 -22.12
CA THR A 30 -119.21 -1.76 -23.06
C THR A 30 -119.06 -0.58 -24.05
N ASN A 31 -119.47 -0.84 -25.31
CA ASN A 31 -120.01 0.05 -26.35
C ASN A 31 -119.12 0.70 -27.46
N GLU A 32 -119.39 0.23 -28.69
CA GLU A 32 -119.89 0.97 -29.88
C GLU A 32 -119.05 1.99 -30.69
N GLN A 33 -118.93 1.65 -31.99
CA GLN A 33 -119.20 2.47 -33.20
C GLN A 33 -118.68 3.94 -33.30
N GLN A 34 -117.83 4.21 -34.31
CA GLN A 34 -118.23 4.76 -35.64
C GLN A 34 -116.97 4.99 -36.52
N ILE A 35 -116.88 4.48 -37.75
CA ILE A 35 -117.50 4.90 -39.04
C ILE A 35 -116.84 6.15 -39.72
N SER A 36 -115.93 5.84 -40.65
CA SER A 36 -115.76 6.46 -41.99
C SER A 36 -114.95 7.76 -42.21
N LYS A 37 -114.60 7.93 -43.51
CA LYS A 37 -114.16 9.16 -44.25
C LYS A 37 -112.70 9.59 -44.04
N ASN A 38 -111.81 9.64 -45.05
CA ASN A 38 -111.92 9.70 -46.54
C ASN A 38 -112.50 11.04 -47.09
N HIS A 39 -111.88 11.59 -48.16
CA HIS A 39 -112.26 12.83 -48.88
C HIS A 39 -112.07 14.16 -48.10
N SER A 40 -111.91 15.36 -48.69
CA SER A 40 -111.72 15.78 -50.10
C SER A 40 -111.16 17.23 -50.20
N GLN A 41 -111.24 17.84 -51.39
CA GLN A 41 -110.71 19.16 -51.78
C GLN A 41 -111.51 20.39 -51.25
N GLN A 42 -110.95 21.58 -51.51
CA GLN A 42 -111.62 22.81 -52.03
C GLN A 42 -112.25 23.90 -51.12
N THR A 43 -111.79 25.15 -51.37
CA THR A 43 -112.51 26.45 -51.38
C THR A 43 -112.96 27.15 -50.07
N GLN A 44 -113.12 28.48 -50.15
CA GLN A 44 -113.66 29.43 -49.16
C GLN A 44 -115.22 29.54 -49.34
N THR A 45 -116.12 30.00 -48.44
CA THR A 45 -116.15 30.94 -47.29
C THR A 45 -117.34 30.70 -46.30
N THR A 46 -117.15 30.90 -44.97
CA THR A 46 -118.10 31.35 -43.89
C THR A 46 -119.53 30.73 -43.59
N SER A 47 -119.74 30.27 -42.31
CA SER A 47 -120.96 30.39 -41.41
C SER A 47 -122.06 29.26 -41.19
N GLN A 48 -122.31 28.90 -39.88
CA GLN A 48 -123.56 28.46 -39.13
C GLN A 48 -124.21 26.99 -39.08
N THR A 49 -124.04 26.23 -37.95
CA THR A 49 -125.02 25.35 -37.12
C THR A 49 -125.78 24.06 -37.67
N PHE A 50 -126.48 23.10 -36.96
CA PHE A 50 -126.87 22.73 -35.52
C PHE A 50 -127.48 21.26 -35.31
N ASN A 51 -127.49 20.70 -34.05
CA ASN A 51 -128.43 19.73 -33.35
C ASN A 51 -128.51 18.15 -33.55
N SER A 52 -129.42 17.41 -32.82
CA SER A 52 -129.20 16.09 -32.11
C SER A 52 -130.35 15.00 -32.02
N THR A 53 -130.07 13.80 -31.41
CA THR A 53 -130.96 12.71 -30.77
C THR A 53 -131.65 11.56 -31.60
N THR A 54 -132.15 10.36 -31.11
CA THR A 54 -131.90 9.34 -30.00
C THR A 54 -132.89 8.10 -30.08
N GLN A 55 -132.69 6.95 -29.35
CA GLN A 55 -133.64 5.87 -28.82
C GLN A 55 -133.49 4.34 -29.18
N TRP A 56 -134.42 3.43 -28.74
CA TRP A 56 -134.13 2.08 -28.14
C TRP A 56 -135.17 0.92 -28.36
N THR A 57 -134.75 -0.37 -28.19
CA THR A 57 -135.50 -1.64 -27.85
C THR A 57 -136.56 -2.32 -28.76
N ASP A 58 -136.64 -3.66 -28.63
CA ASP A 58 -137.62 -4.63 -29.18
C ASP A 58 -137.68 -4.75 -30.73
N TYR A 59 -138.14 -5.83 -31.37
CA TYR A 59 -138.87 -7.03 -30.91
C TYR A 59 -138.01 -8.30 -30.97
N ALA A 60 -137.62 -8.82 -29.80
CA ALA A 60 -136.82 -10.03 -29.67
C ALA A 60 -137.66 -11.33 -29.82
N SER A 61 -137.07 -12.48 -29.43
CA SER A 61 -137.73 -13.80 -29.25
C SER A 61 -138.53 -14.37 -30.44
N LYS A 62 -138.25 -13.93 -31.68
CA LYS A 62 -138.99 -14.33 -32.88
C LYS A 62 -138.26 -15.18 -33.92
N SER A 63 -136.94 -15.32 -33.85
CA SER A 63 -136.12 -16.03 -34.86
C SER A 63 -136.03 -17.55 -34.65
N ILE A 64 -136.28 -18.05 -33.44
CA ILE A 64 -136.02 -19.44 -33.03
C ILE A 64 -137.18 -20.38 -33.43
N LYS A 65 -137.61 -20.38 -34.70
CA LYS A 65 -138.68 -21.30 -35.15
C LYS A 65 -138.82 -21.67 -36.63
N GLU A 66 -138.11 -21.06 -37.56
CA GLU A 66 -138.33 -21.32 -39.01
C GLU A 66 -137.04 -21.70 -39.76
N PHE A 67 -136.38 -22.79 -39.32
CA PHE A 67 -135.45 -23.56 -40.18
C PHE A 67 -135.52 -25.09 -40.03
N ASN A 68 -136.52 -25.64 -39.31
CA ASN A 68 -136.78 -27.08 -39.29
C ASN A 68 -137.59 -27.50 -40.53
N ALA A 69 -136.89 -27.67 -41.66
CA ALA A 69 -137.46 -28.24 -42.88
C ALA A 69 -136.47 -29.19 -43.56
N ASN A 70 -136.76 -30.49 -43.51
CA ASN A 70 -136.11 -31.55 -44.29
C ASN A 70 -134.63 -31.85 -43.95
N GLU A 71 -134.34 -32.26 -42.70
CA GLU A 71 -133.04 -32.83 -42.29
C GLU A 71 -132.76 -34.22 -42.90
N SER A 72 -133.76 -34.84 -43.54
CA SER A 72 -133.72 -36.21 -44.08
C SER A 72 -132.67 -36.49 -45.17
N PRO A 73 -132.39 -35.61 -46.15
CA PRO A 73 -131.50 -35.93 -47.27
C PRO A 73 -130.06 -36.20 -46.84
N PHE A 74 -129.48 -35.36 -45.98
CA PHE A 74 -128.07 -35.49 -45.59
C PHE A 74 -127.83 -36.74 -44.75
N LEU A 75 -128.69 -37.02 -43.76
CA LEU A 75 -128.58 -38.24 -42.96
C LEU A 75 -128.75 -39.49 -43.85
N SER A 76 -129.68 -39.45 -44.81
CA SER A 76 -129.87 -40.53 -45.78
C SER A 76 -128.67 -40.69 -46.72
N GLN A 77 -128.01 -39.61 -47.14
CA GLN A 77 -126.82 -39.63 -48.00
C GLN A 77 -125.57 -40.13 -47.26
N PHE A 78 -125.40 -39.76 -45.99
CA PHE A 78 -124.31 -40.25 -45.15
C PHE A 78 -124.52 -41.73 -44.77
N GLU A 79 -125.77 -42.12 -44.44
CA GLU A 79 -126.15 -43.52 -44.24
C GLU A 79 -126.01 -44.33 -45.55
N PHE A 80 -126.21 -43.72 -46.72
CA PHE A 80 -125.99 -44.35 -48.04
C PHE A 80 -124.49 -44.49 -48.38
N PHE A 81 -123.66 -43.50 -48.07
CA PHE A 81 -122.20 -43.59 -48.25
C PHE A 81 -121.60 -44.71 -47.39
N LEU A 82 -121.94 -44.74 -46.09
CA LEU A 82 -121.48 -45.78 -45.16
C LEU A 82 -122.00 -47.19 -45.50
N LYS A 83 -123.15 -47.30 -46.19
CA LYS A 83 -123.69 -48.59 -46.66
C LYS A 83 -123.04 -49.14 -47.92
N ASN A 84 -122.45 -48.30 -48.75
CA ASN A 84 -121.97 -48.70 -50.07
C ASN A 84 -120.44 -48.75 -50.18
N GLU A 85 -119.70 -47.96 -49.40
CA GLU A 85 -118.26 -47.77 -49.67
C GLU A 85 -117.30 -48.34 -48.62
N LEU A 86 -117.70 -48.56 -47.35
CA LEU A 86 -116.72 -48.70 -46.25
C LEU A 86 -117.21 -49.52 -45.02
N TYR A 87 -116.39 -50.49 -44.56
CA TYR A 87 -116.66 -51.42 -43.46
C TYR A 87 -115.61 -51.32 -42.33
N PHE A 88 -116.04 -51.15 -41.07
CA PHE A 88 -115.12 -50.98 -39.91
C PHE A 88 -115.77 -51.09 -38.50
N VAL A 89 -116.94 -51.72 -38.36
CA VAL A 89 -117.56 -51.89 -37.03
C VAL A 89 -117.07 -53.19 -36.38
N ASP A 90 -116.72 -53.17 -35.09
CA ASP A 90 -116.56 -54.39 -34.29
C ASP A 90 -117.93 -55.07 -34.17
N LEU A 91 -118.10 -56.19 -34.86
CA LEU A 91 -119.37 -56.90 -34.89
C LEU A 91 -119.56 -57.82 -33.68
N THR A 92 -118.59 -57.99 -32.77
CA THR A 92 -118.64 -58.97 -31.68
C THR A 92 -119.92 -58.85 -30.83
N SER A 93 -120.25 -57.65 -30.36
CA SER A 93 -121.44 -57.39 -29.54
C SER A 93 -122.77 -57.62 -30.30
N VAL A 94 -122.77 -57.32 -31.61
CA VAL A 94 -123.94 -57.47 -32.50
C VAL A 94 -124.14 -58.94 -32.89
N TYR A 95 -123.05 -59.63 -33.21
CA TYR A 95 -122.97 -61.07 -33.45
C TYR A 95 -123.47 -61.86 -32.23
N GLU A 96 -123.12 -61.46 -31.01
CA GLU A 96 -123.67 -62.10 -29.80
C GLU A 96 -125.18 -61.82 -29.65
N ASN A 97 -125.57 -60.54 -29.61
CA ASN A 97 -126.83 -60.10 -29.00
C ASN A 97 -127.95 -59.66 -29.97
N GLN A 98 -127.67 -59.49 -31.27
CA GLN A 98 -128.60 -58.85 -32.21
C GLN A 98 -128.75 -59.58 -33.56
N ALA A 99 -127.69 -60.21 -34.07
CA ALA A 99 -127.67 -60.86 -35.39
C ALA A 99 -128.57 -62.10 -35.47
N THR A 100 -129.27 -62.26 -36.60
CA THR A 100 -130.03 -63.48 -36.92
C THR A 100 -129.11 -64.64 -37.33
N PRO A 101 -129.59 -65.90 -37.39
CA PRO A 101 -128.72 -67.05 -37.70
C PRO A 101 -128.01 -67.00 -39.06
N SER A 102 -128.59 -66.39 -40.10
CA SER A 102 -127.91 -66.24 -41.40
C SER A 102 -126.88 -65.10 -41.37
N GLU A 103 -127.16 -64.01 -40.66
CA GLU A 103 -126.21 -62.93 -40.44
C GLU A 103 -124.99 -63.38 -39.61
N LYS A 104 -125.18 -64.34 -38.67
CA LYS A 104 -124.06 -64.98 -37.95
C LYS A 104 -123.21 -65.88 -38.87
N ASP A 105 -123.85 -66.74 -39.66
CA ASP A 105 -123.17 -67.57 -40.69
C ASP A 105 -122.40 -66.70 -41.70
N ALA A 106 -122.96 -65.55 -42.10
CA ALA A 106 -122.30 -64.57 -42.95
C ALA A 106 -121.06 -63.93 -42.28
N ILE A 107 -121.15 -63.49 -41.02
CA ILE A 107 -120.01 -62.95 -40.26
C ILE A 107 -118.91 -64.01 -40.11
N GLU A 108 -119.27 -65.26 -39.78
CA GLU A 108 -118.32 -66.37 -39.66
C GLU A 108 -117.61 -66.64 -40.99
N LYS A 109 -118.35 -66.81 -42.09
CA LYS A 109 -117.80 -67.06 -43.44
C LYS A 109 -116.89 -65.92 -43.92
N ILE A 110 -117.33 -64.67 -43.80
CA ILE A 110 -116.53 -63.50 -44.18
C ILE A 110 -115.25 -63.42 -43.34
N SER A 111 -115.32 -63.61 -42.02
CA SER A 111 -114.13 -63.61 -41.14
C SER A 111 -113.12 -64.70 -41.52
N LEU A 112 -113.61 -65.88 -41.94
CA LEU A 112 -112.78 -66.99 -42.40
C LEU A 112 -112.07 -66.65 -43.72
N TRP A 113 -112.79 -66.11 -44.70
CA TRP A 113 -112.24 -65.82 -46.04
C TRP A 113 -111.23 -64.67 -46.04
N ILE A 114 -111.32 -63.70 -45.12
CA ILE A 114 -110.29 -62.65 -44.95
C ILE A 114 -109.14 -63.06 -44.01
N GLY A 115 -109.11 -64.29 -43.51
CA GLY A 115 -108.03 -64.82 -42.67
C GLY A 115 -108.09 -64.46 -41.18
N LYS A 116 -109.24 -63.95 -40.69
CA LYS A 116 -109.51 -63.54 -39.29
C LYS A 116 -110.52 -64.47 -38.60
N SER A 117 -110.32 -65.79 -38.71
CA SER A 117 -111.22 -66.77 -38.07
C SER A 117 -111.35 -66.52 -36.56
N SER A 118 -112.60 -66.39 -36.08
CA SER A 118 -112.96 -66.05 -34.69
C SER A 118 -112.53 -64.66 -34.19
N ASP A 119 -112.18 -63.74 -35.10
CA ASP A 119 -111.92 -62.33 -34.80
C ASP A 119 -112.86 -61.43 -35.63
N TYR A 120 -113.90 -60.92 -34.97
CA TYR A 120 -114.93 -60.08 -35.58
C TYR A 120 -114.59 -58.57 -35.54
N THR A 121 -113.32 -58.22 -35.27
CA THR A 121 -112.82 -56.83 -35.37
C THR A 121 -112.36 -56.53 -36.79
N PHE A 122 -113.26 -56.02 -37.62
CA PHE A 122 -112.97 -55.71 -39.02
C PHE A 122 -112.25 -54.36 -39.15
N SER A 123 -111.06 -54.36 -39.77
CA SER A 123 -110.33 -53.13 -40.10
C SER A 123 -110.96 -52.41 -41.29
N PRO A 124 -110.83 -51.07 -41.41
CA PRO A 124 -111.35 -50.29 -42.54
C PRO A 124 -111.03 -50.88 -43.92
N MET A 125 -112.07 -51.30 -44.64
CA MET A 125 -111.98 -51.78 -46.02
C MET A 125 -113.21 -51.42 -46.84
N THR A 126 -113.05 -51.27 -48.16
CA THR A 126 -114.17 -50.99 -49.08
C THR A 126 -114.91 -52.26 -49.52
N ASN A 127 -116.05 -52.10 -50.22
CA ASN A 127 -116.77 -53.22 -50.85
C ASN A 127 -115.85 -54.02 -51.79
N GLU A 128 -115.10 -53.35 -52.66
CA GLU A 128 -114.14 -54.01 -53.56
C GLU A 128 -113.01 -54.71 -52.80
N GLN A 129 -112.53 -54.13 -51.70
CA GLN A 129 -111.47 -54.74 -50.88
C GLN A 129 -111.96 -55.95 -50.08
N LEU A 130 -113.19 -55.90 -49.55
CA LEU A 130 -113.85 -57.03 -48.89
C LEU A 130 -114.05 -58.19 -49.87
N VAL A 131 -114.59 -57.91 -51.07
CA VAL A 131 -114.76 -58.89 -52.14
C VAL A 131 -113.42 -59.46 -52.60
N ALA A 132 -112.40 -58.62 -52.81
CA ALA A 132 -111.07 -59.07 -53.23
C ALA A 132 -110.38 -59.93 -52.15
N ALA A 133 -110.46 -59.55 -50.88
CA ALA A 133 -109.88 -60.30 -49.77
C ALA A 133 -110.57 -61.66 -49.58
N ALA A 134 -111.90 -61.71 -49.69
CA ALA A 134 -112.65 -62.97 -49.65
C ALA A 134 -112.34 -63.86 -50.88
N THR A 135 -112.27 -63.27 -52.07
CA THR A 135 -111.94 -63.98 -53.32
C THR A 135 -110.52 -64.55 -53.30
N ALA A 136 -109.58 -63.92 -52.60
CA ALA A 136 -108.18 -64.36 -52.51
C ALA A 136 -107.98 -65.68 -51.75
N ASN A 137 -108.89 -66.07 -50.85
CA ASN A 137 -108.85 -67.33 -50.10
C ASN A 137 -110.09 -68.21 -50.37
N PHE A 138 -110.74 -68.03 -51.52
CA PHE A 138 -112.04 -68.62 -51.79
C PHE A 138 -111.97 -70.15 -52.03
N PRO A 139 -112.75 -70.98 -51.32
CA PRO A 139 -112.75 -72.42 -51.55
C PRO A 139 -113.52 -72.80 -52.83
N ASP A 140 -112.96 -73.70 -53.64
CA ASP A 140 -113.54 -74.23 -54.90
C ASP A 140 -114.96 -74.86 -54.79
N SER A 141 -115.49 -74.99 -53.57
CA SER A 141 -116.78 -75.60 -53.25
C SER A 141 -117.94 -74.62 -53.04
N VAL A 142 -117.68 -73.31 -52.93
CA VAL A 142 -118.71 -72.28 -52.70
C VAL A 142 -119.19 -71.71 -54.04
N ASN A 143 -120.50 -71.50 -54.20
CA ASN A 143 -121.07 -70.96 -55.44
C ASN A 143 -121.36 -69.45 -55.35
N LEU A 144 -121.61 -68.81 -56.50
CA LEU A 144 -121.83 -67.36 -56.58
C LEU A 144 -123.12 -66.90 -55.86
N ASP A 145 -124.20 -67.69 -55.89
CA ASP A 145 -125.44 -67.35 -55.17
C ASP A 145 -125.23 -67.38 -53.64
N GLU A 146 -124.39 -68.29 -53.13
CA GLU A 146 -123.99 -68.35 -51.72
C GLU A 146 -123.08 -67.18 -51.35
N LEU A 147 -122.15 -66.77 -52.24
CA LEU A 147 -121.30 -65.60 -52.03
C LEU A 147 -122.11 -64.31 -51.97
N ASP A 148 -122.99 -64.07 -52.96
CA ASP A 148 -123.87 -62.89 -52.99
C ASP A 148 -124.79 -62.86 -51.77
N THR A 149 -125.30 -64.02 -51.32
CA THR A 149 -126.12 -64.12 -50.10
C THR A 149 -125.31 -63.79 -48.85
N ALA A 150 -124.12 -64.37 -48.69
CA ALA A 150 -123.26 -64.14 -47.52
C ALA A 150 -122.77 -62.68 -47.45
N ILE A 151 -122.38 -62.08 -48.56
CA ILE A 151 -122.03 -60.65 -48.62
C ILE A 151 -123.25 -59.81 -48.23
N LYS A 152 -124.42 -60.06 -48.82
CA LYS A 152 -125.63 -59.26 -48.59
C LYS A 152 -126.14 -59.31 -47.15
N ASP A 153 -126.12 -60.48 -46.51
CA ASP A 153 -126.46 -60.61 -45.09
C ASP A 153 -125.39 -59.96 -44.20
N PHE A 154 -124.10 -60.00 -44.59
CA PHE A 154 -123.04 -59.24 -43.91
C PHE A 154 -123.23 -57.72 -44.02
N VAL A 155 -123.59 -57.19 -45.21
CA VAL A 155 -123.95 -55.77 -45.39
C VAL A 155 -125.18 -55.41 -44.56
N SER A 156 -126.19 -56.29 -44.47
CA SER A 156 -127.39 -56.09 -43.64
C SER A 156 -127.00 -55.87 -42.17
N ILE A 157 -126.27 -56.81 -41.57
CA ILE A 157 -125.96 -56.73 -40.14
C ILE A 157 -124.94 -55.63 -39.80
N GLN A 158 -123.98 -55.36 -40.69
CA GLN A 158 -123.07 -54.22 -40.52
C GLN A 158 -123.79 -52.88 -40.72
N SER A 159 -124.81 -52.80 -41.59
CA SER A 159 -125.71 -51.65 -41.68
C SER A 159 -126.52 -51.44 -40.40
N ILE A 160 -127.02 -52.52 -39.79
CA ILE A 160 -127.76 -52.47 -38.51
C ILE A 160 -126.82 -52.03 -37.37
N ALA A 161 -125.59 -52.54 -37.34
CA ALA A 161 -124.57 -52.15 -36.36
C ALA A 161 -124.20 -50.67 -36.49
N ALA A 162 -123.88 -50.21 -37.71
CA ALA A 162 -123.57 -48.82 -38.01
C ALA A 162 -124.76 -47.89 -37.71
N LYS A 163 -125.98 -48.28 -38.10
CA LYS A 163 -127.20 -47.52 -37.79
C LYS A 163 -127.46 -47.41 -36.29
N THR A 164 -127.37 -48.51 -35.55
CA THR A 164 -127.55 -48.51 -34.09
C THR A 164 -126.53 -47.59 -33.41
N LEU A 165 -125.28 -47.63 -33.86
CA LEU A 165 -124.20 -46.77 -33.38
C LEU A 165 -124.47 -45.28 -33.69
N ILE A 166 -124.88 -44.96 -34.91
CA ILE A 166 -125.29 -43.59 -35.32
C ILE A 166 -126.49 -43.11 -34.51
N ASP A 167 -127.61 -43.84 -34.50
CA ASP A 167 -128.86 -43.45 -33.82
C ASP A 167 -128.65 -43.24 -32.31
N SER A 168 -127.79 -44.06 -31.68
CA SER A 168 -127.45 -43.98 -30.25
C SER A 168 -126.64 -42.74 -29.84
N THR A 169 -125.95 -42.10 -30.80
CA THR A 169 -125.02 -40.98 -30.55
C THR A 169 -125.46 -39.67 -31.20
N TYR A 170 -125.97 -39.70 -32.43
CA TYR A 170 -126.44 -38.53 -33.21
C TYR A 170 -127.50 -37.72 -32.45
N SER A 171 -128.39 -38.42 -31.73
CA SER A 171 -129.44 -37.83 -30.87
C SER A 171 -128.93 -37.01 -29.67
N LYS A 172 -127.60 -36.86 -29.51
CA LYS A 172 -126.92 -36.14 -28.41
C LYS A 172 -125.83 -35.18 -28.90
N TRP A 173 -125.81 -34.83 -30.18
CA TRP A 173 -124.85 -33.87 -30.76
C TRP A 173 -125.49 -32.48 -30.90
N ILE A 174 -124.71 -31.44 -30.58
CA ILE A 174 -125.10 -30.03 -30.69
C ILE A 174 -124.13 -29.35 -31.67
N GLN A 175 -124.67 -28.61 -32.64
CA GLN A 175 -123.90 -27.74 -33.52
C GLN A 175 -123.60 -26.40 -32.83
N THR A 176 -122.40 -25.87 -33.02
CA THR A 176 -122.01 -24.53 -32.56
C THR A 176 -121.33 -23.73 -33.66
N MET A 177 -121.70 -22.46 -33.76
CA MET A 177 -121.08 -21.44 -34.58
C MET A 177 -120.50 -20.38 -33.64
N GLU A 178 -119.21 -20.07 -33.77
CA GLU A 178 -118.56 -18.97 -33.05
C GLU A 178 -117.98 -17.97 -34.05
N GLY A 179 -118.30 -16.69 -33.89
CA GLY A 179 -117.82 -15.62 -34.76
C GLY A 179 -116.65 -14.87 -34.14
N THR A 180 -115.60 -14.67 -34.92
CA THR A 180 -114.47 -13.77 -34.62
C THR A 180 -114.53 -12.54 -35.51
N GLU A 181 -113.62 -11.57 -35.32
CA GLU A 181 -113.57 -10.36 -36.15
C GLU A 181 -113.19 -10.65 -37.63
N ASP A 182 -112.71 -11.87 -37.94
CA ASP A 182 -112.26 -12.32 -39.27
C ASP A 182 -113.04 -13.53 -39.85
N GLY A 183 -114.14 -13.99 -39.24
CA GLY A 183 -114.99 -15.06 -39.81
C GLY A 183 -115.73 -15.96 -38.81
N HIS A 184 -116.23 -17.11 -39.28
CA HIS A 184 -117.00 -18.08 -38.47
C HIS A 184 -116.28 -19.44 -38.31
N GLN A 185 -116.19 -19.92 -37.07
CA GLN A 185 -115.79 -21.29 -36.73
C GLN A 185 -117.01 -22.21 -36.60
N TRP A 186 -116.86 -23.46 -37.04
CA TRP A 186 -117.89 -24.49 -37.03
C TRP A 186 -117.45 -25.69 -36.19
N GLY A 187 -118.31 -26.14 -35.29
CA GLY A 187 -118.03 -27.28 -34.41
C GLY A 187 -119.27 -28.09 -34.04
N TRP A 188 -119.02 -29.30 -33.54
CA TRP A 188 -120.03 -30.19 -32.97
C TRP A 188 -119.56 -30.65 -31.58
N TYR A 189 -120.43 -30.66 -30.56
CA TYR A 189 -120.11 -31.14 -29.21
C TYR A 189 -121.28 -31.90 -28.54
N ASN A 190 -121.02 -32.66 -27.47
CA ASN A 190 -122.05 -33.15 -26.54
C ASN A 190 -121.83 -32.48 -25.18
N GLN A 191 -122.87 -31.81 -24.67
CA GLN A 191 -122.81 -31.02 -23.44
C GLN A 191 -122.68 -31.85 -22.16
N ASP A 192 -123.36 -33.00 -22.08
CA ASP A 192 -123.61 -33.65 -20.79
C ASP A 192 -122.57 -34.73 -20.44
N ASN A 193 -121.73 -35.16 -21.39
CA ASN A 193 -120.60 -36.05 -21.12
C ASN A 193 -119.51 -35.98 -22.20
N LEU A 194 -118.36 -35.37 -21.87
CA LEU A 194 -117.18 -35.28 -22.75
C LEU A 194 -116.58 -36.63 -23.16
N SER A 195 -116.82 -37.71 -22.40
CA SER A 195 -116.39 -39.07 -22.80
C SER A 195 -117.35 -39.76 -23.78
N ASN A 196 -118.50 -39.14 -24.07
CA ASN A 196 -119.57 -39.70 -24.89
C ASN A 196 -120.21 -38.65 -25.83
N MET A 197 -119.43 -37.66 -26.29
CA MET A 197 -119.46 -37.44 -27.74
C MET A 197 -118.59 -38.50 -28.41
N PHE A 198 -118.84 -38.76 -29.69
CA PHE A 198 -118.22 -39.86 -30.43
C PHE A 198 -116.68 -39.71 -30.43
N PRO A 199 -115.90 -40.67 -29.86
CA PRO A 199 -114.46 -40.71 -30.05
C PRO A 199 -114.20 -40.86 -31.56
N ALA A 200 -113.53 -39.96 -32.28
CA ALA A 200 -112.42 -39.06 -31.90
C ALA A 200 -111.12 -39.78 -31.44
N PHE A 201 -111.13 -41.10 -31.60
CA PHE A 201 -110.01 -42.04 -31.74
C PHE A 201 -110.55 -43.11 -32.71
N VAL A 202 -109.80 -43.74 -33.64
CA VAL A 202 -108.42 -44.25 -33.65
C VAL A 202 -107.97 -44.16 -35.13
N ILE A 203 -106.90 -43.51 -35.58
CA ILE A 203 -105.70 -42.88 -35.00
C ILE A 203 -105.56 -41.49 -35.68
N ASP A 204 -105.57 -40.32 -35.02
CA ASP A 204 -104.73 -39.80 -33.92
C ASP A 204 -103.29 -39.44 -34.40
N SER A 205 -102.73 -38.24 -34.18
CA SER A 205 -103.03 -37.31 -33.10
C SER A 205 -103.22 -35.85 -33.46
N LYS A 206 -104.20 -35.26 -32.75
CA LYS A 206 -104.43 -33.82 -32.47
C LYS A 206 -105.22 -33.00 -33.50
N ASN A 207 -106.53 -33.03 -33.25
CA ASN A 207 -107.48 -31.91 -33.35
C ASN A 207 -108.05 -31.61 -34.75
N GLY A 208 -109.26 -32.11 -35.01
CA GLY A 208 -110.06 -31.78 -36.20
C GLY A 208 -111.10 -30.69 -35.93
N LEU A 209 -110.80 -29.46 -36.37
CA LEU A 209 -111.73 -28.35 -36.58
C LEU A 209 -111.32 -27.59 -37.85
N THR A 210 -112.28 -26.99 -38.55
CA THR A 210 -112.05 -26.26 -39.81
C THR A 210 -112.69 -24.87 -39.73
N PHE A 211 -111.96 -23.85 -40.18
CA PHE A 211 -112.36 -22.44 -40.18
C PHE A 211 -112.55 -21.94 -41.62
N ASP A 212 -113.51 -21.03 -41.84
CA ASP A 212 -113.63 -20.28 -43.10
C ASP A 212 -113.72 -18.77 -42.79
N ASN A 213 -112.76 -18.02 -43.36
CA ASN A 213 -112.59 -16.58 -43.17
C ASN A 213 -113.25 -15.73 -44.28
N LYS A 214 -114.25 -16.30 -44.97
CA LYS A 214 -114.98 -15.63 -46.08
C LYS A 214 -116.49 -15.65 -45.93
N ASP A 215 -117.01 -16.02 -44.75
CA ASP A 215 -118.45 -15.98 -44.46
C ASP A 215 -118.83 -14.68 -43.75
N ASP A 216 -119.21 -13.68 -44.54
CA ASP A 216 -119.66 -12.36 -44.08
C ASP A 216 -121.20 -12.26 -43.91
N ASN A 217 -121.94 -13.36 -44.10
CA ASN A 217 -123.40 -13.38 -44.13
C ASN A 217 -124.05 -14.01 -42.88
N ILE A 218 -123.88 -13.32 -41.75
CA ILE A 218 -124.44 -13.66 -40.43
C ILE A 218 -125.96 -13.98 -40.45
N ALA A 219 -126.70 -13.49 -41.46
CA ALA A 219 -128.15 -13.66 -41.56
C ALA A 219 -128.62 -15.01 -42.12
N ASN A 220 -127.76 -15.83 -42.74
CA ASN A 220 -128.20 -17.09 -43.37
C ASN A 220 -127.14 -18.23 -43.31
N PRO A 221 -126.76 -18.69 -42.10
CA PRO A 221 -125.62 -19.60 -41.86
C PRO A 221 -125.62 -20.92 -42.66
N GLY A 222 -126.78 -21.43 -43.06
CA GLY A 222 -126.87 -22.65 -43.88
C GLY A 222 -126.19 -22.53 -45.25
N LEU A 223 -126.04 -21.29 -45.78
CA LEU A 223 -125.45 -21.05 -47.09
C LEU A 223 -123.91 -21.14 -47.08
N GLY A 224 -123.26 -20.71 -46.00
CA GLY A 224 -121.80 -20.81 -45.84
C GLY A 224 -121.34 -22.28 -45.79
N LEU A 225 -122.05 -23.11 -45.01
CA LEU A 225 -121.82 -24.54 -44.94
C LEU A 225 -122.07 -25.25 -46.29
N GLN A 226 -123.13 -24.86 -47.03
CA GLN A 226 -123.37 -25.36 -48.38
C GLN A 226 -122.25 -24.97 -49.36
N ASN A 227 -121.72 -23.75 -49.28
CA ASN A 227 -120.58 -23.33 -50.11
C ASN A 227 -119.30 -24.09 -49.77
N LEU A 228 -119.00 -24.34 -48.48
CA LEU A 228 -117.88 -25.19 -48.05
C LEU A 228 -117.97 -26.61 -48.63
N LEU A 229 -119.14 -27.24 -48.50
CA LEU A 229 -119.39 -28.59 -49.01
C LEU A 229 -119.38 -28.63 -50.55
N ALA A 230 -119.90 -27.59 -51.22
CA ALA A 230 -119.85 -27.45 -52.67
C ALA A 230 -118.40 -27.30 -53.17
N ARG A 231 -117.58 -26.40 -52.59
CA ARG A 231 -116.15 -26.29 -52.95
C ARG A 231 -115.40 -27.62 -52.80
N PHE A 232 -115.67 -28.36 -51.73
CA PHE A 232 -115.08 -29.68 -51.52
C PHE A 232 -115.54 -30.68 -52.59
N HIS A 233 -116.85 -30.77 -52.87
CA HIS A 233 -117.44 -31.60 -53.92
C HIS A 233 -116.88 -31.27 -55.31
N ASP A 234 -116.87 -29.99 -55.67
CA ASP A 234 -116.31 -29.47 -56.93
C ASP A 234 -114.82 -29.81 -57.07
N SER A 235 -114.03 -29.72 -55.97
CA SER A 235 -112.61 -30.09 -55.99
C SER A 235 -112.37 -31.60 -56.17
N LEU A 236 -113.28 -32.44 -55.67
CA LEU A 236 -113.30 -33.88 -55.91
C LEU A 236 -113.69 -34.20 -57.36
N GLU A 237 -114.79 -33.63 -57.88
CA GLU A 237 -115.23 -33.85 -59.27
C GLU A 237 -114.23 -33.30 -60.29
N ALA A 238 -113.51 -32.21 -59.97
CA ALA A 238 -112.44 -31.65 -60.80
C ALA A 238 -111.10 -32.43 -60.70
N GLY A 239 -111.03 -33.50 -59.91
CA GLY A 239 -109.86 -34.36 -59.80
C GLY A 239 -108.62 -33.75 -59.13
N ASN A 240 -108.79 -32.63 -58.41
CA ASN A 240 -107.73 -31.96 -57.64
C ASN A 240 -108.27 -31.59 -56.24
N PRO A 241 -108.49 -32.57 -55.35
CA PRO A 241 -108.97 -32.30 -54.00
C PRO A 241 -107.95 -31.47 -53.20
N GLU A 242 -108.40 -30.35 -52.61
CA GLU A 242 -107.54 -29.47 -51.83
C GLU A 242 -107.05 -30.16 -50.54
N ARG A 243 -105.75 -30.07 -50.24
CA ARG A 243 -105.15 -30.71 -49.06
C ARG A 243 -105.31 -29.84 -47.81
N LEU A 244 -106.26 -30.21 -46.96
CA LEU A 244 -106.44 -29.66 -45.61
C LEU A 244 -105.54 -30.41 -44.59
N THR A 245 -104.27 -30.00 -44.46
CA THR A 245 -103.30 -30.59 -43.52
C THR A 245 -102.37 -29.53 -42.93
N GLU A 246 -102.04 -29.67 -41.63
CA GLU A 246 -100.99 -28.95 -40.88
C GLU A 246 -101.20 -27.42 -40.77
N PRO A 247 -101.64 -26.88 -39.60
CA PRO A 247 -100.64 -26.51 -38.58
C PRO A 247 -101.18 -26.38 -37.12
N TYR A 248 -101.10 -27.42 -36.27
CA TYR A 248 -101.60 -27.33 -34.87
C TYR A 248 -100.63 -27.79 -33.78
N LEU A 249 -99.71 -26.89 -33.42
CA LEU A 249 -99.18 -26.75 -32.05
C LEU A 249 -99.47 -25.33 -31.57
N ASN A 250 -100.71 -25.08 -31.12
CA ASN A 250 -101.07 -23.87 -30.38
C ASN A 250 -101.16 -24.20 -28.87
N PRO A 251 -100.19 -23.75 -28.04
CA PRO A 251 -100.27 -23.88 -26.59
C PRO A 251 -101.29 -22.90 -25.96
N VAL A 252 -101.48 -22.99 -24.64
CA VAL A 252 -102.59 -22.34 -23.92
C VAL A 252 -102.29 -20.86 -23.64
N SER A 253 -103.20 -19.97 -24.04
CA SER A 253 -102.93 -18.53 -23.98
C SER A 253 -102.71 -17.96 -22.59
N GLY A 254 -101.61 -17.24 -22.40
CA GLY A 254 -101.13 -16.72 -21.13
C GLY A 254 -100.39 -17.75 -20.25
N SER A 255 -100.10 -18.95 -20.73
CA SER A 255 -99.34 -19.96 -19.98
C SER A 255 -97.83 -19.82 -20.21
N ALA A 256 -97.01 -20.07 -19.19
CA ALA A 256 -95.55 -20.01 -19.34
C ALA A 256 -94.99 -20.97 -20.42
N ILE A 257 -95.70 -22.06 -20.73
CA ILE A 257 -95.36 -22.95 -21.85
C ILE A 257 -95.69 -22.30 -23.18
N GLU A 258 -96.81 -21.58 -23.30
CA GLU A 258 -97.15 -20.79 -24.50
C GLU A 258 -96.18 -19.63 -24.70
N THR A 259 -95.92 -18.82 -23.67
CA THR A 259 -94.93 -17.74 -23.73
C THR A 259 -93.56 -18.27 -24.15
N THR A 260 -93.07 -19.36 -23.52
CA THR A 260 -91.79 -19.99 -23.90
C THR A 260 -91.81 -20.58 -25.32
N PHE A 261 -92.93 -21.14 -25.77
CA PHE A 261 -93.05 -21.76 -27.09
C PHE A 261 -93.16 -20.71 -28.22
N HIS A 262 -93.97 -19.66 -28.04
CA HIS A 262 -94.06 -18.56 -28.99
C HIS A 262 -92.79 -17.71 -29.00
N GLU A 263 -92.12 -17.49 -27.86
CA GLU A 263 -90.78 -16.89 -27.88
C GLU A 263 -89.75 -17.81 -28.56
N TYR A 264 -89.81 -19.14 -28.38
CA TYR A 264 -88.88 -20.04 -29.08
C TYR A 264 -89.15 -20.13 -30.60
N GLN A 265 -90.43 -20.08 -31.01
CA GLN A 265 -90.83 -20.06 -32.43
C GLN A 265 -90.50 -18.73 -33.11
N THR A 266 -90.85 -17.60 -32.49
CA THR A 266 -90.77 -16.27 -33.10
C THR A 266 -89.33 -15.77 -33.26
N TRP A 267 -88.36 -16.35 -32.53
CA TRP A 267 -87.00 -15.82 -32.49
C TRP A 267 -85.98 -16.60 -33.33
N GLY A 268 -86.20 -17.90 -33.54
CA GLY A 268 -85.25 -18.75 -34.25
C GLY A 268 -83.94 -18.97 -33.49
N LYS A 269 -83.44 -20.22 -33.51
CA LYS A 269 -82.17 -20.58 -32.85
C LYS A 269 -80.98 -19.73 -33.35
N ASN A 270 -81.04 -19.26 -34.59
CA ASN A 270 -80.00 -18.45 -35.23
C ASN A 270 -79.86 -17.06 -34.59
N GLN A 271 -80.96 -16.34 -34.34
CA GLN A 271 -80.93 -14.96 -33.82
C GLN A 271 -80.31 -14.91 -32.42
N PHE A 272 -80.82 -15.75 -31.52
CA PHE A 272 -80.33 -15.87 -30.15
C PHE A 272 -78.85 -16.25 -30.12
N SER A 273 -78.43 -17.21 -30.96
CA SER A 273 -77.03 -17.63 -31.05
C SER A 273 -76.12 -16.51 -31.58
N TYR A 274 -76.58 -15.71 -32.55
CA TYR A 274 -75.83 -14.57 -33.07
C TYR A 274 -75.59 -13.51 -31.99
N TYR A 275 -76.63 -13.16 -31.23
CA TYR A 275 -76.50 -12.15 -30.17
C TYR A 275 -75.63 -12.60 -29.01
N VAL A 276 -75.81 -13.84 -28.53
CA VAL A 276 -74.92 -14.41 -27.50
C VAL A 276 -73.48 -14.47 -28.01
N GLN A 277 -73.22 -14.87 -29.26
CA GLN A 277 -71.87 -14.89 -29.83
C GLN A 277 -71.24 -13.49 -29.97
N LYS A 278 -72.05 -12.47 -30.31
CA LYS A 278 -71.58 -11.07 -30.36
C LYS A 278 -71.19 -10.55 -28.97
N ILE A 279 -71.98 -10.85 -27.93
CA ILE A 279 -71.62 -10.54 -26.54
C ILE A 279 -70.34 -11.28 -26.14
N ILE A 280 -70.24 -12.59 -26.40
CA ILE A 280 -69.01 -13.37 -26.18
C ILE A 280 -67.80 -12.71 -26.86
N ASN A 281 -67.94 -12.23 -28.10
CA ASN A 281 -66.83 -11.59 -28.81
C ASN A 281 -66.38 -10.28 -28.15
N GLN A 282 -67.30 -9.51 -27.56
CA GLN A 282 -66.97 -8.32 -26.77
C GLN A 282 -66.29 -8.71 -25.45
N TYR A 283 -66.79 -9.77 -24.79
CA TYR A 283 -66.15 -10.33 -23.59
C TYR A 283 -64.72 -10.84 -23.86
N ASN A 284 -64.43 -11.30 -25.08
CA ASN A 284 -63.07 -11.68 -25.48
C ASN A 284 -62.15 -10.47 -25.83
N SER A 285 -62.65 -9.23 -25.81
CA SER A 285 -61.86 -8.03 -26.14
C SER A 285 -61.19 -7.37 -24.92
N PHE A 286 -61.65 -7.67 -23.71
CA PHE A 286 -61.06 -7.22 -22.45
C PHE A 286 -61.00 -8.37 -21.42
N TYR A 287 -60.76 -8.06 -20.14
CA TYR A 287 -60.72 -9.07 -19.08
C TYR A 287 -61.48 -8.61 -17.83
N TYR A 288 -61.84 -9.56 -16.97
CA TYR A 288 -62.79 -9.44 -15.85
C TYR A 288 -62.14 -9.69 -14.49
N GLY A 289 -61.02 -9.02 -14.25
CA GLY A 289 -60.25 -9.14 -13.00
C GLY A 289 -60.73 -8.20 -11.90
N PHE A 290 -61.54 -7.21 -12.28
CA PHE A 290 -62.04 -6.15 -11.41
C PHE A 290 -63.56 -6.24 -11.35
N ASP A 291 -64.10 -6.33 -10.14
CA ASP A 291 -65.55 -6.28 -9.91
C ASP A 291 -66.11 -4.90 -10.29
N ASP A 292 -67.30 -4.89 -10.87
CA ASP A 292 -68.12 -3.69 -11.00
C ASP A 292 -68.42 -3.12 -9.62
N GLN A 293 -68.32 -1.79 -9.49
CA GLN A 293 -68.64 -1.11 -8.23
C GLN A 293 -70.14 -1.14 -7.93
N ASN A 294 -70.99 -1.44 -8.93
CA ASN A 294 -72.36 -1.90 -8.73
C ASN A 294 -72.43 -3.44 -8.67
N SER A 295 -72.64 -3.98 -7.46
CA SER A 295 -72.73 -5.41 -7.21
C SER A 295 -73.94 -6.11 -7.86
N GLN A 296 -74.95 -5.38 -8.31
CA GLN A 296 -76.04 -5.96 -9.11
C GLN A 296 -75.59 -6.22 -10.55
N ASN A 297 -74.90 -5.26 -11.16
CA ASN A 297 -74.35 -5.40 -12.51
C ASN A 297 -73.35 -6.56 -12.58
N GLN A 298 -72.50 -6.71 -11.56
CA GLN A 298 -71.57 -7.85 -11.47
C GLN A 298 -72.28 -9.22 -11.51
N GLN A 299 -73.50 -9.34 -10.97
CA GLN A 299 -74.27 -10.60 -11.04
C GLN A 299 -74.68 -10.91 -12.48
N TYR A 300 -75.08 -9.89 -13.25
CA TYR A 300 -75.39 -10.04 -14.68
C TYR A 300 -74.14 -10.35 -15.52
N TRP A 301 -73.03 -9.64 -15.28
CA TRP A 301 -71.75 -9.89 -15.97
C TRP A 301 -71.24 -11.32 -15.75
N ASN A 302 -71.39 -11.85 -14.54
CA ASN A 302 -70.99 -13.21 -14.17
C ASN A 302 -71.74 -14.30 -14.96
N TYR A 303 -72.89 -14.01 -15.59
CA TYR A 303 -73.61 -14.99 -16.43
C TYR A 303 -72.94 -15.27 -17.79
N TYR A 304 -71.94 -14.48 -18.17
CA TYR A 304 -71.13 -14.67 -19.39
C TYR A 304 -69.71 -15.20 -19.10
N LEU A 305 -69.40 -15.53 -17.84
CA LEU A 305 -68.08 -15.94 -17.37
C LEU A 305 -68.03 -17.39 -16.87
N GLU A 306 -66.84 -18.01 -16.91
CA GLU A 306 -66.57 -19.31 -16.28
C GLU A 306 -66.62 -19.22 -14.74
N ASP A 307 -67.37 -20.13 -14.10
CA ASP A 307 -67.45 -20.17 -12.64
C ASP A 307 -66.08 -20.52 -12.02
N GLY A 308 -65.66 -19.73 -11.03
CA GLY A 308 -64.38 -19.87 -10.33
C GLY A 308 -63.15 -19.32 -11.06
N PHE A 309 -63.18 -19.19 -12.39
CA PHE A 309 -62.06 -18.69 -13.20
C PHE A 309 -62.29 -17.33 -13.87
N LEU A 310 -63.53 -16.84 -13.94
CA LEU A 310 -63.91 -15.52 -14.48
C LEU A 310 -63.33 -15.22 -15.88
N ASN A 311 -63.04 -16.24 -16.69
CA ASN A 311 -62.74 -16.07 -18.11
C ASN A 311 -64.05 -15.89 -18.88
N PRO A 312 -64.05 -15.20 -20.02
CA PRO A 312 -65.15 -15.23 -20.99
C PRO A 312 -65.56 -16.67 -21.35
N LEU A 313 -66.87 -16.96 -21.31
CA LEU A 313 -67.39 -18.18 -21.94
C LEU A 313 -67.16 -18.09 -23.45
N THR A 314 -66.65 -19.16 -24.06
CA THR A 314 -66.07 -19.13 -25.41
C THR A 314 -67.02 -19.53 -26.52
N SER A 315 -68.17 -20.13 -26.20
CA SER A 315 -69.21 -20.49 -27.18
C SER A 315 -70.62 -20.29 -26.65
N VAL A 316 -71.56 -20.12 -27.59
CA VAL A 316 -73.01 -20.02 -27.31
C VAL A 316 -73.50 -21.20 -26.47
N ASP A 317 -73.05 -22.43 -26.77
CA ASP A 317 -73.47 -23.63 -26.03
C ASP A 317 -73.02 -23.61 -24.55
N GLN A 318 -71.85 -23.03 -24.25
CA GLN A 318 -71.38 -22.84 -22.88
C GLN A 318 -72.26 -21.83 -22.12
N VAL A 319 -72.62 -20.71 -22.76
CA VAL A 319 -73.53 -19.70 -22.19
C VAL A 319 -74.92 -20.31 -21.95
N ILE A 320 -75.49 -21.00 -22.95
CA ILE A 320 -76.77 -21.73 -22.83
C ILE A 320 -76.73 -22.72 -21.67
N SER A 321 -75.67 -23.53 -21.56
CA SER A 321 -75.51 -24.50 -20.45
C SER A 321 -75.43 -23.83 -19.09
N LYS A 322 -74.79 -22.66 -18.96
CA LYS A 322 -74.78 -21.89 -17.72
C LYS A 322 -76.17 -21.33 -17.41
N TRP A 323 -76.83 -20.71 -18.38
CA TRP A 323 -78.13 -20.07 -18.21
C TRP A 323 -79.24 -21.07 -17.88
N ILE A 324 -79.23 -22.25 -18.49
CA ILE A 324 -80.12 -23.37 -18.13
C ILE A 324 -79.95 -23.78 -16.65
N ASN A 325 -78.80 -23.54 -16.03
CA ASN A 325 -78.61 -23.78 -14.60
C ASN A 325 -79.02 -22.58 -13.73
N VAL A 326 -78.80 -21.34 -14.17
CA VAL A 326 -79.25 -20.12 -13.47
C VAL A 326 -80.78 -20.03 -13.44
N MET A 327 -81.45 -20.24 -14.57
CA MET A 327 -82.92 -20.17 -14.71
C MET A 327 -83.67 -21.35 -14.03
N LYS A 328 -82.98 -22.22 -13.29
CA LYS A 328 -83.61 -23.19 -12.37
C LYS A 328 -83.90 -22.59 -11.00
N ASP A 329 -83.35 -21.43 -10.67
CA ASP A 329 -83.70 -20.72 -9.44
C ASP A 329 -85.17 -20.23 -9.53
N PRO A 330 -86.00 -20.42 -8.48
CA PRO A 330 -87.39 -19.98 -8.49
C PRO A 330 -87.63 -18.48 -8.76
N SER A 331 -86.62 -17.63 -8.64
CA SER A 331 -86.66 -16.21 -9.04
C SER A 331 -86.89 -16.00 -10.55
N TRP A 332 -86.52 -16.97 -11.39
CA TRP A 332 -86.71 -16.93 -12.85
C TRP A 332 -87.97 -17.68 -13.33
N ASN A 333 -88.87 -18.08 -12.42
CA ASN A 333 -90.15 -18.66 -12.81
C ASN A 333 -90.94 -17.73 -13.75
N ALA A 334 -91.46 -18.28 -14.85
CA ALA A 334 -92.10 -17.56 -15.95
C ALA A 334 -91.24 -16.49 -16.66
N SER A 335 -89.93 -16.45 -16.40
CA SER A 335 -88.96 -15.72 -17.23
C SER A 335 -88.42 -16.64 -18.33
N THR A 336 -88.04 -16.06 -19.47
CA THR A 336 -87.51 -16.79 -20.63
C THR A 336 -86.03 -16.49 -20.85
N ALA A 337 -85.33 -17.29 -21.65
CA ALA A 337 -83.92 -17.07 -21.98
C ALA A 337 -83.66 -15.74 -22.74
N ILE A 338 -84.69 -15.20 -23.41
CA ILE A 338 -84.65 -13.93 -24.13
C ILE A 338 -84.87 -12.76 -23.18
N ASN A 339 -85.88 -12.82 -22.30
CA ASN A 339 -86.03 -11.83 -21.23
C ASN A 339 -84.82 -11.85 -20.27
N PHE A 340 -84.20 -13.01 -20.04
CA PHE A 340 -82.93 -13.15 -19.32
C PHE A 340 -81.80 -12.39 -20.04
N LEU A 341 -81.58 -12.64 -21.34
CA LEU A 341 -80.60 -11.92 -22.18
C LEU A 341 -80.73 -10.39 -22.01
N PHE A 342 -81.94 -9.84 -22.17
CA PHE A 342 -82.18 -8.41 -21.98
C PHE A 342 -81.98 -7.93 -20.53
N SER A 343 -82.41 -8.71 -19.54
CA SER A 343 -82.23 -8.37 -18.12
C SER A 343 -80.77 -8.27 -17.68
N THR A 344 -79.82 -8.80 -18.46
CA THR A 344 -78.39 -8.63 -18.19
C THR A 344 -77.82 -7.27 -18.58
N ASP A 345 -78.59 -6.42 -19.28
CA ASP A 345 -78.24 -5.04 -19.66
C ASP A 345 -76.84 -4.87 -20.29
N VAL A 346 -76.42 -5.83 -21.12
CA VAL A 346 -75.13 -5.78 -21.86
C VAL A 346 -75.21 -4.95 -23.14
N TRP A 347 -76.36 -5.02 -23.83
CA TRP A 347 -76.55 -4.50 -25.19
C TRP A 347 -77.67 -3.46 -25.22
N ALA A 348 -77.32 -2.21 -25.54
CA ALA A 348 -78.26 -1.09 -25.62
C ALA A 348 -79.18 -1.16 -26.84
N ASP A 349 -80.34 -0.52 -26.73
CA ASP A 349 -81.33 -0.33 -27.81
C ASP A 349 -81.88 -1.64 -28.45
N LEU A 350 -81.56 -2.78 -27.86
CA LEU A 350 -82.05 -4.11 -28.21
C LEU A 350 -83.25 -4.44 -27.31
N SER A 351 -84.40 -4.82 -27.88
CA SER A 351 -85.62 -5.11 -27.12
C SER A 351 -86.38 -6.31 -27.70
N VAL A 352 -87.30 -6.87 -26.91
CA VAL A 352 -88.17 -7.98 -27.34
C VAL A 352 -88.88 -7.63 -28.67
N ASP A 353 -89.40 -6.42 -28.77
CA ASP A 353 -90.13 -5.95 -29.96
C ASP A 353 -89.24 -5.59 -31.15
N SER A 354 -87.97 -5.19 -30.93
CA SER A 354 -87.09 -4.77 -32.03
C SER A 354 -86.45 -5.94 -32.79
N VAL A 355 -86.32 -7.11 -32.14
CA VAL A 355 -85.61 -8.28 -32.70
C VAL A 355 -86.37 -9.61 -32.68
N GLY A 356 -87.57 -9.67 -32.09
CA GLY A 356 -88.50 -10.78 -32.34
C GLY A 356 -88.94 -10.85 -33.81
N GLY A 357 -89.09 -12.05 -34.35
CA GLY A 357 -89.56 -12.30 -35.73
C GLY A 357 -88.47 -12.28 -36.81
N LYS A 358 -87.18 -12.16 -36.44
CA LYS A 358 -86.06 -11.92 -37.36
C LYS A 358 -85.02 -13.05 -37.34
N ASP A 359 -84.27 -13.19 -38.44
CA ASP A 359 -83.15 -14.13 -38.57
C ASP A 359 -81.85 -13.40 -38.97
N ALA A 360 -80.76 -13.71 -38.26
CA ALA A 360 -79.47 -13.02 -38.36
C ALA A 360 -78.68 -13.38 -39.64
N THR A 361 -79.19 -14.28 -40.46
CA THR A 361 -78.74 -14.47 -41.85
C THR A 361 -79.32 -13.42 -42.80
N ILE A 362 -80.38 -12.72 -42.41
CA ILE A 362 -81.10 -11.70 -43.19
C ILE A 362 -80.87 -10.30 -42.62
N GLU A 363 -81.06 -10.11 -41.31
CA GLU A 363 -81.00 -8.79 -40.66
C GLU A 363 -80.09 -8.85 -39.42
N GLN A 364 -78.98 -8.10 -39.46
CA GLN A 364 -77.97 -8.07 -38.40
C GLN A 364 -77.89 -6.71 -37.73
N TYR A 365 -77.90 -6.71 -36.40
CA TYR A 365 -77.79 -5.52 -35.56
C TYR A 365 -76.34 -5.35 -35.08
N GLU A 366 -75.85 -4.11 -35.08
CA GLU A 366 -74.53 -3.78 -34.55
C GLU A 366 -74.52 -3.89 -33.02
N PHE A 367 -73.38 -4.28 -32.45
CA PHE A 367 -73.23 -4.33 -31.00
C PHE A 367 -73.05 -2.92 -30.44
N VAL A 368 -74.01 -2.48 -29.64
CA VAL A 368 -73.95 -1.23 -28.88
C VAL A 368 -73.94 -1.60 -27.41
N ALA A 369 -72.85 -1.30 -26.69
CA ALA A 369 -72.80 -1.51 -25.25
C ALA A 369 -73.70 -0.52 -24.51
N THR A 370 -74.33 -0.96 -23.42
CA THR A 370 -75.01 -0.06 -22.47
C THR A 370 -74.03 0.87 -21.76
N ALA A 371 -74.53 1.92 -21.11
CA ALA A 371 -73.68 2.81 -20.31
C ALA A 371 -72.93 2.04 -19.21
N ASP A 372 -73.61 1.11 -18.54
CA ASP A 372 -73.06 0.31 -17.45
C ASP A 372 -72.06 -0.75 -17.96
N PHE A 373 -72.36 -1.44 -19.07
CA PHE A 373 -71.39 -2.37 -19.67
C PHE A 373 -70.15 -1.65 -20.24
N ASN A 374 -70.32 -0.45 -20.83
CA ASN A 374 -69.19 0.41 -21.21
C ASN A 374 -68.36 0.83 -19.98
N ASN A 375 -69.02 1.21 -18.88
CA ASN A 375 -68.31 1.59 -17.65
C ASN A 375 -67.53 0.40 -17.06
N TYR A 376 -68.11 -0.81 -17.05
CA TYR A 376 -67.42 -2.03 -16.61
C TYR A 376 -66.25 -2.42 -17.52
N THR A 377 -66.39 -2.19 -18.83
CA THR A 377 -65.31 -2.31 -19.82
C THR A 377 -64.16 -1.35 -19.50
N LEU A 378 -64.48 -0.06 -19.31
CA LEU A 378 -63.52 0.99 -18.97
C LEU A 378 -62.84 0.74 -17.63
N ILE A 379 -63.58 0.31 -16.60
CA ILE A 379 -63.02 -0.06 -15.30
C ILE A 379 -61.91 -1.10 -15.47
N ASN A 380 -62.15 -2.15 -16.24
CA ASN A 380 -61.16 -3.21 -16.43
C ASN A 380 -59.99 -2.77 -17.33
N THR A 381 -60.24 -2.12 -18.48
CA THR A 381 -59.16 -1.72 -19.40
C THR A 381 -58.25 -0.65 -18.80
N ASN A 382 -58.81 0.41 -18.19
CA ASN A 382 -58.04 1.49 -17.56
C ASN A 382 -57.17 0.98 -16.41
N SER A 383 -57.64 0.01 -15.62
CA SER A 383 -56.88 -0.57 -14.50
C SER A 383 -55.65 -1.34 -14.99
N PHE A 384 -55.80 -2.13 -16.07
CA PHE A 384 -54.70 -2.84 -16.71
C PHE A 384 -53.71 -1.89 -17.39
N GLU A 385 -54.20 -0.86 -18.10
CA GLU A 385 -53.35 0.14 -18.72
C GLU A 385 -52.55 0.92 -17.68
N LEU A 386 -53.18 1.39 -16.59
CA LEU A 386 -52.47 2.14 -15.56
C LEU A 386 -51.40 1.28 -14.87
N ALA A 387 -51.68 0.02 -14.55
CA ALA A 387 -50.71 -0.88 -13.93
C ALA A 387 -49.55 -1.26 -14.87
N THR A 388 -49.81 -1.47 -16.16
CA THR A 388 -48.75 -1.74 -17.15
C THR A 388 -47.91 -0.50 -17.42
N ASN A 389 -48.52 0.68 -17.55
CA ASN A 389 -47.81 1.97 -17.63
C ASN A 389 -46.95 2.21 -16.36
N THR A 390 -47.41 1.85 -15.16
CA THR A 390 -46.61 1.95 -13.93
C THR A 390 -45.39 1.02 -13.97
N ILE A 391 -45.55 -0.27 -14.32
CA ILE A 391 -44.39 -1.19 -14.42
C ILE A 391 -43.40 -0.71 -15.48
N TYR A 392 -43.88 -0.25 -16.63
CA TYR A 392 -43.00 0.21 -17.71
C TYR A 392 -42.27 1.50 -17.33
N ASN A 393 -43.01 2.59 -17.12
CA ASN A 393 -42.45 3.92 -16.93
C ASN A 393 -41.72 4.05 -15.59
N GLN A 394 -42.29 3.57 -14.49
CA GLN A 394 -41.71 3.79 -13.15
C GLN A 394 -40.65 2.75 -12.80
N PHE A 395 -40.81 1.49 -13.25
CA PHE A 395 -39.86 0.42 -12.94
C PHE A 395 -38.86 0.16 -14.06
N LEU A 396 -39.27 -0.31 -15.24
CA LEU A 396 -38.33 -0.73 -16.28
C LEU A 396 -37.46 0.41 -16.82
N GLU A 397 -38.03 1.60 -17.02
CA GLU A 397 -37.26 2.76 -17.50
C GLU A 397 -36.43 3.46 -16.42
N ASN A 398 -36.86 3.45 -15.14
CA ASN A 398 -36.33 4.36 -14.10
C ASN A 398 -35.78 3.71 -12.82
N ASN A 399 -36.15 2.45 -12.48
CA ASN A 399 -35.74 1.79 -11.23
C ASN A 399 -35.21 0.36 -11.41
N TYR A 400 -35.16 -0.16 -12.63
CA TYR A 400 -34.48 -1.41 -12.96
C TYR A 400 -33.07 -1.11 -13.48
N PHE A 401 -32.04 -1.48 -12.73
CA PHE A 401 -30.64 -1.20 -13.06
C PHE A 401 -29.92 -2.39 -13.72
N GLY A 402 -30.65 -3.45 -14.05
CA GLY A 402 -30.12 -4.67 -14.67
C GLY A 402 -29.83 -5.83 -13.70
N TYR A 403 -30.22 -5.72 -12.43
CA TYR A 403 -30.05 -6.80 -11.45
C TYR A 403 -31.18 -7.82 -11.56
N ALA A 404 -30.87 -9.11 -11.65
CA ALA A 404 -31.89 -10.16 -11.65
C ALA A 404 -32.53 -10.32 -10.26
N ASP A 405 -33.83 -10.63 -10.19
CA ASP A 405 -34.51 -10.98 -8.93
C ASP A 405 -33.89 -12.26 -8.33
N PRO A 406 -33.28 -12.20 -7.13
CA PRO A 406 -32.62 -13.36 -6.51
C PRO A 406 -33.61 -14.47 -6.12
N ASN A 407 -34.92 -14.17 -6.08
CA ASN A 407 -35.99 -15.14 -5.81
C ASN A 407 -36.66 -15.65 -7.10
N GLY A 408 -36.32 -15.09 -8.27
CA GLY A 408 -36.94 -15.43 -9.56
C GLY A 408 -38.44 -15.09 -9.68
N SER A 409 -39.01 -14.35 -8.72
CA SER A 409 -40.42 -13.97 -8.68
C SER A 409 -40.84 -12.96 -9.75
N PHE A 410 -39.91 -12.10 -10.20
CA PHE A 410 -40.13 -11.08 -11.23
C PHE A 410 -39.15 -11.24 -12.40
N ASN A 411 -39.42 -12.21 -13.28
CA ASN A 411 -38.63 -12.38 -14.50
C ASN A 411 -39.00 -11.32 -15.55
N VAL A 412 -38.08 -10.37 -15.78
CA VAL A 412 -38.23 -9.30 -16.77
C VAL A 412 -37.57 -9.58 -18.12
N SER A 413 -36.83 -10.68 -18.31
CA SER A 413 -36.02 -10.88 -19.52
C SER A 413 -36.83 -10.90 -20.82
N GLN A 414 -38.11 -11.30 -20.74
CA GLN A 414 -39.10 -11.24 -21.82
C GLN A 414 -39.50 -9.82 -22.27
N TYR A 415 -39.10 -8.78 -21.53
CA TYR A 415 -39.36 -7.37 -21.85
C TYR A 415 -38.14 -6.68 -22.49
N PHE A 416 -37.14 -7.45 -22.92
CA PHE A 416 -35.96 -6.97 -23.62
C PHE A 416 -35.75 -7.73 -24.93
N SER A 417 -35.32 -7.03 -25.99
CA SER A 417 -35.06 -7.62 -27.31
C SER A 417 -33.90 -6.93 -28.03
N GLY A 418 -33.44 -7.48 -29.17
CA GLY A 418 -32.40 -6.87 -30.00
C GLY A 418 -30.95 -7.27 -29.65
N THR A 419 -30.00 -6.69 -30.37
CA THR A 419 -28.55 -6.82 -30.11
C THR A 419 -27.86 -5.49 -30.40
N PRO A 420 -27.34 -4.75 -29.38
CA PRO A 420 -27.47 -5.03 -27.95
C PRO A 420 -28.95 -5.09 -27.52
N LEU A 421 -29.23 -5.69 -26.36
CA LEU A 421 -30.60 -5.68 -25.82
C LEU A 421 -31.07 -4.23 -25.64
N GLN A 422 -32.38 -4.03 -25.73
CA GLN A 422 -33.09 -2.79 -25.42
C GLN A 422 -34.43 -3.16 -24.77
N ILE A 423 -35.02 -2.27 -23.99
CA ILE A 423 -36.41 -2.44 -23.50
C ILE A 423 -37.34 -2.49 -24.74
N VAL A 424 -38.23 -3.48 -24.82
CA VAL A 424 -39.24 -3.55 -25.89
C VAL A 424 -40.15 -2.32 -25.84
N THR A 425 -40.73 -1.88 -26.96
CA THR A 425 -41.59 -0.68 -26.94
C THR A 425 -42.76 -0.84 -25.96
N ILE A 426 -43.27 0.27 -25.40
CA ILE A 426 -44.43 0.23 -24.47
C ILE A 426 -45.66 -0.50 -25.07
N GLN A 427 -45.82 -0.50 -26.40
CA GLN A 427 -46.87 -1.26 -27.07
C GLN A 427 -46.58 -2.78 -27.09
N GLU A 428 -45.35 -3.20 -27.40
CA GLU A 428 -44.94 -4.61 -27.30
C GLU A 428 -45.00 -5.12 -25.85
N PHE A 429 -44.62 -4.27 -24.90
CA PHE A 429 -44.78 -4.54 -23.47
C PHE A 429 -46.26 -4.77 -23.13
N LYS A 430 -47.16 -3.84 -23.47
CA LYS A 430 -48.62 -4.00 -23.28
C LYS A 430 -49.15 -5.28 -23.94
N ASN A 431 -48.74 -5.56 -25.18
CA ASN A 431 -49.15 -6.75 -25.92
C ASN A 431 -48.75 -8.09 -25.23
N SER A 432 -47.76 -8.08 -24.34
CA SER A 432 -47.40 -9.26 -23.54
C SER A 432 -48.43 -9.58 -22.42
N PHE A 433 -49.17 -8.58 -21.93
CA PHE A 433 -50.18 -8.72 -20.88
C PHE A 433 -51.54 -9.11 -21.47
N LYS A 434 -51.63 -10.34 -21.97
CA LYS A 434 -52.90 -10.90 -22.51
C LYS A 434 -54.03 -10.77 -21.49
N HIS A 435 -55.18 -10.27 -21.93
CA HIS A 435 -56.40 -10.07 -21.14
C HIS A 435 -56.96 -11.43 -20.62
N LYS A 436 -56.50 -11.87 -19.44
CA LYS A 436 -56.87 -13.14 -18.77
C LYS A 436 -56.68 -13.09 -17.24
N MET A 437 -57.34 -13.98 -16.50
CA MET A 437 -57.26 -14.09 -15.03
C MET A 437 -55.83 -14.27 -14.51
N GLU A 438 -55.03 -15.09 -15.21
CA GLU A 438 -53.61 -15.25 -14.90
C GLU A 438 -52.85 -13.92 -14.86
N THR A 439 -53.20 -12.98 -15.75
CA THR A 439 -52.52 -11.70 -15.91
C THR A 439 -52.93 -10.73 -14.82
N PHE A 440 -54.21 -10.72 -14.42
CA PHE A 440 -54.65 -10.05 -13.20
C PHE A 440 -53.90 -10.59 -11.98
N PHE A 441 -53.93 -11.92 -11.74
CA PHE A 441 -53.20 -12.50 -10.60
C PHE A 441 -51.68 -12.29 -10.66
N LYS A 442 -51.07 -12.21 -11.86
CA LYS A 442 -49.66 -11.80 -12.02
C LYS A 442 -49.47 -10.36 -11.55
N LEU A 443 -50.28 -9.40 -11.98
CA LEU A 443 -50.19 -8.00 -11.54
C LEU A 443 -50.51 -7.80 -10.05
N THR A 444 -51.47 -8.55 -9.48
CA THR A 444 -51.80 -8.54 -8.05
C THR A 444 -50.67 -9.08 -7.14
N LYS A 445 -49.64 -9.73 -7.72
CA LYS A 445 -48.38 -10.02 -6.97
C LYS A 445 -47.57 -8.75 -6.68
N TYR A 446 -47.81 -7.66 -7.41
CA TYR A 446 -47.05 -6.41 -7.35
C TYR A 446 -47.89 -5.22 -6.87
N PHE A 447 -49.21 -5.24 -7.13
CA PHE A 447 -50.12 -4.16 -6.77
C PHE A 447 -51.21 -4.59 -5.78
N ILE A 448 -51.61 -3.66 -4.92
CA ILE A 448 -52.89 -3.63 -4.22
C ILE A 448 -53.82 -2.74 -5.05
N TRP A 449 -55.04 -3.19 -5.31
CA TRP A 449 -56.01 -2.47 -6.12
C TRP A 449 -57.01 -1.73 -5.24
N ILE A 450 -57.21 -0.43 -5.49
CA ILE A 450 -58.20 0.39 -4.78
C ILE A 450 -59.23 0.94 -5.78
N PRO A 451 -60.55 0.77 -5.56
CA PRO A 451 -61.57 1.34 -6.44
C PRO A 451 -61.48 2.88 -6.49
N ASP A 452 -61.50 3.46 -7.69
CA ASP A 452 -61.42 4.91 -7.92
C ASP A 452 -62.39 5.32 -9.05
N GLY A 453 -63.68 5.05 -8.86
CA GLY A 453 -64.76 5.41 -9.80
C GLY A 453 -64.73 4.60 -11.11
N SER A 454 -64.08 5.13 -12.14
CA SER A 454 -64.04 4.54 -13.50
C SER A 454 -62.86 3.58 -13.75
N TYR A 455 -62.13 3.21 -12.69
CA TYR A 455 -61.03 2.22 -12.70
C TYR A 455 -60.70 1.78 -11.27
N TYR A 456 -59.80 0.80 -11.15
CA TYR A 456 -59.10 0.46 -9.91
C TYR A 456 -57.66 0.98 -10.00
N LYS A 457 -57.29 1.85 -9.07
CA LYS A 457 -55.94 2.37 -8.96
C LYS A 457 -54.99 1.28 -8.43
N PRO A 458 -53.91 0.93 -9.16
CA PRO A 458 -52.82 0.15 -8.60
C PRO A 458 -52.05 1.00 -7.58
N ILE A 459 -51.70 0.38 -6.45
CA ILE A 459 -50.75 0.90 -5.47
C ILE A 459 -49.69 -0.19 -5.23
N GLU A 460 -48.43 0.21 -5.23
CA GLU A 460 -47.27 -0.67 -5.09
C GLU A 460 -47.34 -1.44 -3.77
N ASN A 461 -47.32 -2.77 -3.84
CA ASN A 461 -47.29 -3.61 -2.65
C ASN A 461 -45.85 -3.83 -2.16
N GLN A 462 -45.69 -4.33 -0.93
CA GLN A 462 -44.37 -4.49 -0.31
C GLN A 462 -43.40 -5.38 -1.11
N LYS A 463 -43.88 -6.32 -1.95
CA LYS A 463 -43.00 -7.14 -2.80
C LYS A 463 -42.41 -6.34 -3.95
N PHE A 464 -43.21 -5.48 -4.59
CA PHE A 464 -42.73 -4.57 -5.64
C PHE A 464 -41.77 -3.52 -5.06
N LEU A 465 -42.12 -2.92 -3.92
CA LEU A 465 -41.25 -1.98 -3.21
C LEU A 465 -39.93 -2.63 -2.76
N ASN A 466 -39.97 -3.85 -2.22
CA ASN A 466 -38.75 -4.60 -1.88
C ASN A 466 -37.88 -4.86 -3.12
N TYR A 467 -38.46 -5.06 -4.30
CA TYR A 467 -37.70 -5.27 -5.53
C TYR A 467 -37.06 -3.97 -6.05
N VAL A 468 -37.77 -2.84 -5.97
CA VAL A 468 -37.19 -1.49 -6.20
C VAL A 468 -36.02 -1.26 -5.23
N SER A 469 -36.21 -1.49 -3.93
CA SER A 469 -35.13 -1.38 -2.94
C SER A 469 -33.97 -2.33 -3.20
N TYR A 470 -34.22 -3.55 -3.71
CA TYR A 470 -33.17 -4.48 -4.09
C TYR A 470 -32.32 -3.96 -5.25
N GLN A 471 -32.95 -3.42 -6.31
CA GLN A 471 -32.24 -2.79 -7.43
C GLN A 471 -31.34 -1.65 -6.94
N GLN A 472 -31.87 -0.78 -6.07
CA GLN A 472 -31.16 0.35 -5.49
C GLN A 472 -30.01 -0.10 -4.57
N SER A 473 -30.22 -1.09 -3.70
CA SER A 473 -29.16 -1.63 -2.83
C SER A 473 -28.07 -2.40 -3.59
N SER A 474 -28.41 -3.02 -4.71
CA SER A 474 -27.43 -3.71 -5.57
C SER A 474 -26.58 -2.70 -6.34
N LEU A 475 -27.18 -1.59 -6.79
CA LEU A 475 -26.45 -0.46 -7.36
C LEU A 475 -25.49 0.17 -6.33
N GLU A 476 -25.93 0.33 -5.09
CA GLU A 476 -25.08 0.82 -3.99
C GLU A 476 -23.90 -0.12 -3.71
N GLN A 477 -24.12 -1.44 -3.70
CA GLN A 477 -23.04 -2.44 -3.55
C GLN A 477 -22.06 -2.45 -4.73
N ASP A 478 -22.54 -2.25 -5.96
CA ASP A 478 -21.69 -2.13 -7.15
C ASP A 478 -20.89 -0.82 -7.16
N PHE A 479 -21.47 0.28 -6.68
CA PHE A 479 -20.77 1.54 -6.47
C PHE A 479 -19.74 1.44 -5.35
N GLN A 480 -20.04 0.74 -4.24
CA GLN A 480 -19.05 0.43 -3.20
C GLN A 480 -17.91 -0.42 -3.78
N SER A 481 -18.21 -1.42 -4.60
CA SER A 481 -17.19 -2.25 -5.28
C SER A 481 -16.27 -1.42 -6.19
N ILE A 482 -16.77 -0.36 -6.82
CA ILE A 482 -15.96 0.61 -7.58
C ILE A 482 -15.14 1.51 -6.64
N ILE A 483 -15.71 1.98 -5.53
CA ILE A 483 -14.99 2.77 -4.50
C ILE A 483 -13.84 1.96 -3.90
N ASP A 484 -14.04 0.68 -3.61
CA ASP A 484 -13.01 -0.21 -3.04
C ASP A 484 -11.81 -0.38 -3.98
N LEU A 485 -12.03 -0.30 -5.31
CA LEU A 485 -10.97 -0.37 -6.32
C LEU A 485 -10.18 0.95 -6.47
N VAL A 486 -10.79 2.12 -6.23
CA VAL A 486 -10.15 3.43 -6.48
C VAL A 486 -9.74 4.20 -5.22
N SER A 487 -10.37 3.94 -4.08
CA SER A 487 -10.08 4.61 -2.81
C SER A 487 -8.64 4.44 -2.31
N PRO A 488 -7.90 3.33 -2.58
CA PRO A 488 -6.46 3.24 -2.28
C PRO A 488 -5.57 4.17 -3.13
N SER A 489 -6.15 4.97 -4.03
CA SER A 489 -5.43 6.00 -4.81
C SER A 489 -6.25 7.28 -4.97
N TYR A 490 -7.27 7.51 -4.14
CA TYR A 490 -8.03 8.76 -4.14
C TYR A 490 -7.43 9.75 -3.14
N TYR A 491 -6.64 10.70 -3.64
CA TYR A 491 -5.95 11.70 -2.81
C TYR A 491 -6.76 13.00 -2.62
N GLY A 492 -8.06 12.98 -2.94
CA GLY A 492 -8.96 14.13 -2.82
C GLY A 492 -9.01 15.04 -4.05
N TYR A 493 -8.33 14.70 -5.14
CA TYR A 493 -8.24 15.54 -6.34
C TYR A 493 -9.51 15.54 -7.19
N ALA A 494 -9.59 16.49 -8.12
CA ALA A 494 -10.68 16.57 -9.08
C ALA A 494 -10.78 15.31 -9.94
N THR A 495 -12.01 14.94 -10.29
CA THR A 495 -12.31 13.79 -11.13
C THR A 495 -11.94 14.06 -12.59
N LEU A 496 -11.20 13.13 -13.21
CA LEU A 496 -10.68 13.28 -14.58
C LEU A 496 -11.84 13.53 -15.59
N VAL A 497 -11.78 14.67 -16.29
CA VAL A 497 -12.83 15.08 -17.24
C VAL A 497 -12.94 14.09 -18.41
N ASN A 498 -14.17 13.81 -18.86
CA ASN A 498 -14.52 12.82 -19.90
C ASN A 498 -14.21 11.34 -19.55
N ASN A 499 -13.69 11.04 -18.37
CA ASN A 499 -13.51 9.66 -17.92
C ASN A 499 -14.85 8.99 -17.56
N ARG A 500 -15.06 7.72 -17.91
CA ARG A 500 -16.34 7.02 -17.65
C ARG A 500 -16.73 6.94 -16.17
N LEU A 501 -15.77 6.79 -15.24
CA LEU A 501 -16.06 6.81 -13.80
C LEU A 501 -16.54 8.20 -13.37
N THR A 502 -15.89 9.27 -13.84
CA THR A 502 -16.30 10.67 -13.61
C THR A 502 -17.69 10.95 -14.16
N THR A 503 -17.94 10.56 -15.41
CA THR A 503 -19.18 10.87 -16.13
C THR A 503 -20.38 10.11 -15.57
N TYR A 504 -20.20 8.87 -15.12
CA TYR A 504 -21.31 7.97 -14.78
C TYR A 504 -21.43 7.58 -13.30
N ILE A 505 -20.41 7.81 -12.47
CA ILE A 505 -20.43 7.39 -11.05
C ILE A 505 -20.06 8.56 -10.13
N PHE A 506 -18.90 9.19 -10.32
CA PHE A 506 -18.36 10.23 -9.44
C PHE A 506 -18.80 11.67 -9.79
N GLN A 507 -19.89 11.82 -10.55
CA GLN A 507 -20.33 13.11 -11.10
C GLN A 507 -20.72 14.15 -10.01
N SER A 508 -21.08 13.68 -8.81
CA SER A 508 -21.41 14.49 -7.63
C SER A 508 -20.36 14.46 -6.52
N LEU A 509 -19.18 13.91 -6.77
CA LEU A 509 -18.11 13.81 -5.78
C LEU A 509 -17.46 15.18 -5.50
N GLU A 510 -17.70 15.73 -4.32
CA GLU A 510 -17.04 16.96 -3.86
C GLU A 510 -15.53 16.73 -3.59
N LEU A 511 -14.72 17.74 -3.90
CA LEU A 511 -13.27 17.70 -3.70
C LEU A 511 -12.90 17.44 -2.23
N GLY A 512 -12.00 16.50 -2.01
CA GLY A 512 -11.46 16.15 -0.69
C GLY A 512 -12.41 15.38 0.23
N LYS A 513 -13.67 15.11 -0.15
CA LYS A 513 -14.61 14.34 0.68
C LYS A 513 -14.51 12.85 0.42
N GLN A 514 -14.64 12.06 1.49
CA GLN A 514 -14.73 10.61 1.40
C GLN A 514 -15.90 10.20 0.49
N MET A 515 -15.66 9.23 -0.40
CA MET A 515 -16.68 8.67 -1.28
C MET A 515 -17.76 7.93 -0.47
N SER A 516 -19.03 8.16 -0.80
CA SER A 516 -20.19 7.52 -0.19
C SER A 516 -20.99 6.79 -1.26
N ALA A 517 -21.03 5.45 -1.22
CA ALA A 517 -21.76 4.66 -2.18
C ALA A 517 -23.26 5.04 -2.22
N ALA A 518 -23.86 5.25 -1.04
CA ALA A 518 -25.25 5.65 -0.89
C ALA A 518 -25.55 7.01 -1.54
N ASP A 519 -24.71 8.03 -1.32
CA ASP A 519 -24.94 9.37 -1.89
C ASP A 519 -24.69 9.41 -3.41
N LEU A 520 -23.68 8.68 -3.90
CA LEU A 520 -23.40 8.54 -5.32
C LEU A 520 -24.52 7.77 -6.03
N ALA A 521 -24.98 6.64 -5.48
CA ALA A 521 -26.08 5.85 -6.04
C ALA A 521 -27.39 6.64 -6.03
N LYS A 522 -27.70 7.33 -4.93
CA LYS A 522 -28.85 8.25 -4.82
C LYS A 522 -28.79 9.39 -5.83
N TYR A 523 -27.61 9.98 -6.07
CA TYR A 523 -27.43 11.00 -7.10
C TYR A 523 -27.65 10.42 -8.50
N PHE A 524 -27.10 9.23 -8.78
CA PHE A 524 -27.29 8.53 -10.06
C PHE A 524 -28.76 8.20 -10.32
N ILE A 525 -29.49 7.66 -9.35
CA ILE A 525 -30.94 7.37 -9.48
C ILE A 525 -31.71 8.62 -9.90
N LEU A 526 -31.38 9.78 -9.30
CA LEU A 526 -32.05 11.06 -9.56
C LEU A 526 -31.58 11.79 -10.84
N ASN A 527 -30.37 11.51 -11.35
CA ASN A 527 -29.71 12.26 -12.42
C ASN A 527 -28.99 11.34 -13.42
N HIS A 528 -29.56 10.16 -13.70
CA HIS A 528 -28.92 9.17 -14.57
C HIS A 528 -28.70 9.74 -15.99
N PRO A 529 -27.65 9.30 -16.71
CA PRO A 529 -27.36 9.84 -18.04
C PRO A 529 -28.50 9.59 -19.04
N LEU A 530 -28.62 10.46 -20.05
CA LEU A 530 -29.42 10.14 -21.22
C LEU A 530 -28.78 8.97 -22.01
N PRO A 531 -29.57 8.10 -22.65
CA PRO A 531 -29.04 6.99 -23.44
C PRO A 531 -28.08 7.43 -24.57
N SER A 532 -27.01 6.66 -24.76
CA SER A 532 -25.99 6.85 -25.79
C SER A 532 -25.36 5.51 -26.19
N ASP A 533 -24.47 5.53 -27.19
CA ASP A 533 -23.73 4.34 -27.64
C ASP A 533 -22.86 3.71 -26.54
N GLU A 534 -22.44 4.49 -25.52
CA GLU A 534 -21.67 3.99 -24.37
C GLU A 534 -22.53 3.63 -23.16
N TYR A 535 -23.73 4.20 -23.05
CA TYR A 535 -24.66 3.96 -21.95
C TYR A 535 -26.08 3.74 -22.50
N LEU A 536 -26.47 2.48 -22.67
CA LEU A 536 -27.71 2.09 -23.36
C LEU A 536 -29.01 2.38 -22.57
N GLY A 537 -28.91 3.02 -21.41
CA GLY A 537 -30.01 3.36 -20.51
C GLY A 537 -29.95 2.66 -19.15
N VAL A 538 -30.89 3.02 -18.26
CA VAL A 538 -30.91 2.64 -16.84
C VAL A 538 -30.79 1.13 -16.63
N TRP A 539 -31.55 0.35 -17.40
CA TRP A 539 -31.55 -1.11 -17.41
C TRP A 539 -30.19 -1.77 -17.71
N ALA A 540 -29.26 -1.04 -18.34
CA ALA A 540 -27.92 -1.51 -18.69
C ALA A 540 -26.86 -1.19 -17.62
N THR A 541 -27.21 -0.44 -16.56
CA THR A 541 -26.28 0.08 -15.54
C THR A 541 -25.39 -1.01 -14.95
N LYS A 542 -25.95 -2.15 -14.54
CA LYS A 542 -25.16 -3.30 -14.05
C LYS A 542 -24.10 -3.75 -15.07
N SER A 543 -24.47 -3.87 -16.35
CA SER A 543 -23.56 -4.31 -17.42
C SER A 543 -22.43 -3.30 -17.66
N MET A 544 -22.72 -2.00 -17.57
CA MET A 544 -21.73 -0.93 -17.59
C MET A 544 -20.76 -1.04 -16.40
N ILE A 545 -21.25 -1.22 -15.17
CA ILE A 545 -20.40 -1.32 -13.98
C ILE A 545 -19.60 -2.63 -13.99
N ASP A 546 -20.18 -3.76 -14.40
CA ASP A 546 -19.45 -5.02 -14.62
C ASP A 546 -18.32 -4.85 -15.65
N SER A 547 -18.55 -4.09 -16.73
CA SER A 547 -17.51 -3.77 -17.72
C SER A 547 -16.39 -2.90 -17.13
N LEU A 548 -16.73 -1.89 -16.32
CA LEU A 548 -15.76 -1.02 -15.64
C LEU A 548 -14.93 -1.76 -14.58
N LYS A 549 -15.54 -2.72 -13.86
CA LYS A 549 -14.84 -3.59 -12.89
C LYS A 549 -13.95 -4.63 -13.57
N SER A 550 -14.37 -5.19 -14.71
CA SER A 550 -13.68 -6.30 -15.39
C SER A 550 -12.64 -5.86 -16.43
N ASN A 551 -12.75 -4.64 -16.97
CA ASN A 551 -11.72 -4.05 -17.82
C ASN A 551 -11.31 -2.65 -17.31
N PRO A 552 -10.25 -2.56 -16.49
CA PRO A 552 -9.73 -1.29 -15.98
C PRO A 552 -9.27 -0.28 -17.04
N GLU A 553 -9.01 -0.71 -18.28
CA GLU A 553 -8.66 0.20 -19.39
C GLU A 553 -9.85 1.04 -19.87
N LEU A 554 -11.09 0.73 -19.46
CA LEU A 554 -12.28 1.54 -19.75
C LEU A 554 -12.40 2.81 -18.87
N GLY A 555 -11.29 3.25 -18.28
CA GLY A 555 -11.15 4.51 -17.56
C GLY A 555 -10.69 4.39 -16.10
N LEU A 556 -10.72 3.20 -15.48
CA LEU A 556 -10.30 3.05 -14.08
C LEU A 556 -8.79 3.30 -13.92
N ASN A 557 -7.99 2.75 -14.82
CA ASN A 557 -6.54 2.99 -14.87
C ASN A 557 -6.23 4.48 -15.05
N ASP A 558 -6.89 5.15 -16.00
CA ASP A 558 -6.65 6.57 -16.28
C ASP A 558 -7.02 7.47 -15.10
N TRP A 559 -8.13 7.19 -14.42
CA TRP A 559 -8.56 7.94 -13.25
C TRP A 559 -7.59 7.77 -12.07
N VAL A 560 -7.13 6.54 -11.82
CA VAL A 560 -6.11 6.24 -10.79
C VAL A 560 -4.76 6.89 -11.12
N ASN A 561 -4.36 6.89 -12.39
CA ASN A 561 -3.12 7.52 -12.85
C ASN A 561 -3.20 9.05 -12.80
N ASP A 562 -4.36 9.65 -13.08
CA ASP A 562 -4.60 11.09 -12.92
C ASP A 562 -4.47 11.53 -11.45
N GLN A 563 -5.10 10.83 -10.51
CA GLN A 563 -4.95 11.13 -9.07
C GLN A 563 -3.47 11.10 -8.62
N LYS A 564 -2.70 10.10 -9.06
CA LYS A 564 -1.26 9.99 -8.79
C LYS A 564 -0.45 11.10 -9.46
N THR A 565 -0.83 11.47 -10.69
CA THR A 565 -0.18 12.56 -11.44
C THR A 565 -0.43 13.91 -10.78
N GLN A 566 -1.66 14.19 -10.33
CA GLN A 566 -1.99 15.40 -9.57
C GLN A 566 -1.25 15.45 -8.22
N LEU A 567 -1.16 14.33 -7.50
CA LEU A 567 -0.36 14.21 -6.26
C LEU A 567 1.12 14.53 -6.51
N ASN A 568 1.77 13.86 -7.47
CA ASN A 568 3.19 14.10 -7.76
C ASN A 568 3.45 15.56 -8.18
N ASN A 569 2.54 16.17 -8.95
CA ASN A 569 2.64 17.56 -9.38
C ASN A 569 2.56 18.57 -8.21
N ASP A 570 1.78 18.29 -7.16
CA ASP A 570 1.74 19.16 -5.97
C ASP A 570 2.91 18.89 -5.02
N LEU A 571 3.33 17.62 -4.85
CA LEU A 571 4.55 17.28 -4.11
C LEU A 571 5.79 17.93 -4.72
N GLN A 572 5.92 17.92 -6.05
CA GLN A 572 7.05 18.56 -6.76
C GLN A 572 7.17 20.07 -6.42
N LYS A 573 6.05 20.79 -6.32
CA LYS A 573 6.04 22.23 -5.96
C LYS A 573 6.55 22.49 -4.54
N ILE A 574 6.37 21.54 -3.62
CA ILE A 574 6.89 21.61 -2.25
C ILE A 574 8.37 21.24 -2.24
N ILE A 575 8.76 20.15 -2.92
CA ILE A 575 10.15 19.69 -3.04
C ILE A 575 11.04 20.76 -3.67
N ASP A 576 10.61 21.40 -4.77
CA ASP A 576 11.36 22.48 -5.42
C ASP A 576 11.59 23.70 -4.53
N GLN A 577 10.81 23.88 -3.47
CA GLN A 577 11.03 24.94 -2.49
C GLN A 577 11.98 24.53 -1.36
N ILE A 578 12.11 23.23 -1.00
CA ILE A 578 12.88 22.77 0.17
C ILE A 578 14.16 22.00 -0.15
N LYS A 579 14.27 21.34 -1.30
CA LYS A 579 15.32 20.35 -1.63
C LYS A 579 16.76 20.85 -1.43
N ASP A 580 17.02 22.11 -1.80
CA ASP A 580 18.36 22.73 -1.72
C ASP A 580 18.78 23.06 -0.27
N ASN A 581 17.87 22.88 0.69
CA ASN A 581 18.09 23.11 2.12
C ASN A 581 17.72 21.88 2.97
N TYR A 582 17.46 20.73 2.36
CA TYR A 582 17.16 19.48 3.07
C TYR A 582 18.46 18.67 3.24
N PHE A 583 18.85 18.49 4.49
CA PHE A 583 20.09 17.85 4.91
C PHE A 583 19.89 16.44 5.52
N GLY A 584 18.65 15.96 5.51
CA GLY A 584 18.26 14.59 5.86
C GLY A 584 17.43 14.45 7.14
N TRP A 585 17.03 15.54 7.78
CA TRP A 585 16.24 15.54 9.02
C TRP A 585 14.72 15.60 8.76
N VAL A 586 13.93 15.22 9.77
CA VAL A 586 12.47 15.43 9.81
C VAL A 586 12.10 15.68 11.28
N THR A 587 11.39 16.78 11.55
CA THR A 587 11.13 17.26 12.91
C THR A 587 9.86 16.62 13.49
N THR A 588 9.99 15.50 14.20
CA THR A 588 8.82 14.78 14.74
C THR A 588 8.32 15.30 16.09
N THR A 589 9.13 16.09 16.81
CA THR A 589 8.79 16.71 18.10
C THR A 589 9.33 18.14 18.18
N SER A 590 8.60 19.03 18.85
CA SER A 590 9.04 20.41 19.09
C SER A 590 9.89 20.53 20.37
N GLY A 591 10.94 21.33 20.31
CA GLY A 591 11.91 21.49 21.41
C GLY A 591 13.24 22.06 20.92
N PHE A 592 14.06 22.61 21.82
CA PHE A 592 15.40 23.12 21.52
C PHE A 592 15.51 24.07 20.29
N GLY A 593 14.47 24.87 20.04
CA GLY A 593 14.39 25.80 18.90
C GLY A 593 13.69 25.25 17.65
N LEU A 594 13.35 23.95 17.63
CA LEU A 594 12.73 23.26 16.52
C LEU A 594 11.19 23.25 16.63
N PHE A 595 10.51 23.39 15.49
CA PHE A 595 9.03 23.47 15.41
C PHE A 595 8.49 22.56 14.31
N VAL A 596 7.50 21.71 14.63
CA VAL A 596 6.91 20.75 13.66
C VAL A 596 6.02 21.47 12.64
N SER A 597 6.53 21.72 11.44
CA SER A 597 5.78 22.31 10.32
C SER A 597 4.85 21.31 9.65
N ASN A 598 3.97 21.77 8.76
CA ASN A 598 3.20 20.89 7.88
C ASN A 598 4.08 20.11 6.88
N VAL A 599 5.30 20.59 6.57
CA VAL A 599 6.29 19.83 5.77
C VAL A 599 6.84 18.66 6.58
N ASP A 600 7.17 18.86 7.86
CA ASP A 600 7.61 17.77 8.74
C ASP A 600 6.53 16.70 8.90
N LYS A 601 5.24 17.12 9.00
CA LYS A 601 4.09 16.20 9.07
C LYS A 601 3.87 15.41 7.77
N LEU A 602 4.20 15.98 6.61
CA LEU A 602 4.18 15.30 5.31
C LEU A 602 5.29 14.23 5.24
N LEU A 603 6.49 14.58 5.70
CA LEU A 603 7.68 13.73 5.65
C LEU A 603 7.83 12.78 6.85
N VAL A 604 6.86 12.74 7.77
CA VAL A 604 6.94 11.96 9.03
C VAL A 604 7.20 10.45 8.83
N ASN A 605 6.72 9.90 7.72
CA ASN A 605 6.91 8.50 7.32
C ASN A 605 7.97 8.33 6.21
N PHE A 606 8.61 9.42 5.79
CA PHE A 606 9.64 9.40 4.77
C PHE A 606 10.99 8.95 5.35
N PRO A 607 11.77 8.10 4.66
CA PRO A 607 13.07 7.66 5.18
C PRO A 607 14.06 8.82 5.30
N VAL A 608 14.46 9.11 6.54
CA VAL A 608 15.59 10.01 6.82
C VAL A 608 16.84 9.57 6.06
N ASN A 609 17.62 10.54 5.62
CA ASN A 609 18.80 10.37 4.75
C ASN A 609 18.52 9.93 3.29
N THR A 610 17.29 9.95 2.77
CA THR A 610 17.01 9.68 1.33
C THR A 610 16.68 10.94 0.53
N GLU A 611 17.00 10.93 -0.78
CA GLU A 611 16.77 12.04 -1.72
C GLU A 611 15.26 12.27 -1.95
N LEU A 612 14.80 13.53 -1.86
CA LEU A 612 13.38 13.86 -2.04
C LEU A 612 12.95 13.73 -3.51
N SER A 613 11.98 12.86 -3.79
CA SER A 613 11.26 12.82 -5.07
C SER A 613 9.74 12.73 -4.83
N PRO A 614 8.90 13.22 -5.76
CA PRO A 614 7.44 13.10 -5.65
C PRO A 614 6.99 11.64 -5.50
N GLU A 615 7.57 10.75 -6.29
CA GLU A 615 7.26 9.31 -6.30
C GLU A 615 7.66 8.65 -4.99
N ALA A 616 8.84 9.00 -4.46
CA ALA A 616 9.35 8.45 -3.20
C ALA A 616 8.49 8.89 -2.01
N ILE A 617 8.04 10.15 -1.97
CA ILE A 617 7.12 10.64 -0.93
C ILE A 617 5.73 10.04 -1.12
N ALA A 618 5.18 10.03 -2.33
CA ALA A 618 3.87 9.44 -2.64
C ALA A 618 3.81 7.95 -2.27
N ALA A 619 4.88 7.19 -2.46
CA ALA A 619 4.99 5.79 -2.06
C ALA A 619 4.92 5.59 -0.52
N THR A 620 5.17 6.62 0.28
CA THR A 620 4.99 6.58 1.76
C THR A 620 3.61 7.02 2.22
N ILE A 621 2.76 7.56 1.34
CA ILE A 621 1.39 8.00 1.67
C ILE A 621 0.41 6.84 1.44
N THR A 622 0.07 6.13 2.52
CA THR A 622 -0.92 5.04 2.52
C THR A 622 -1.91 5.21 3.67
N MET A 623 -2.99 4.43 3.70
CA MET A 623 -3.93 4.44 4.85
C MET A 623 -3.30 4.05 6.19
N GLU A 624 -2.18 3.31 6.19
CA GLU A 624 -1.44 2.95 7.41
C GLU A 624 -0.34 3.98 7.76
N SER A 625 0.00 4.87 6.82
CA SER A 625 1.14 5.80 6.89
C SER A 625 0.76 7.21 6.41
N LEU A 626 -0.38 7.71 6.86
CA LEU A 626 -0.85 9.07 6.57
C LEU A 626 0.07 10.14 7.19
N PRO A 627 0.19 11.33 6.57
CA PRO A 627 0.73 12.53 7.21
C PRO A 627 0.07 12.85 8.56
N THR A 628 0.86 13.35 9.52
CA THR A 628 0.39 13.56 10.89
C THR A 628 -0.80 14.53 10.98
N GLY A 629 -1.94 14.02 11.43
CA GLY A 629 -3.17 14.78 11.63
C GLY A 629 -4.28 14.50 10.62
N LEU A 630 -4.04 13.66 9.60
CA LEU A 630 -5.05 13.21 8.65
C LEU A 630 -5.67 11.87 9.07
N THR A 631 -6.87 11.60 8.56
CA THR A 631 -7.69 10.41 8.85
C THR A 631 -8.02 9.58 7.59
N GLY A 632 -7.84 10.14 6.39
CA GLY A 632 -8.01 9.41 5.13
C GLY A 632 -7.24 10.02 3.96
N LEU A 633 -6.95 9.20 2.93
CA LEU A 633 -6.22 9.64 1.72
C LEU A 633 -6.92 10.81 1.00
N ASN A 634 -8.25 10.90 1.06
CA ASN A 634 -9.03 11.98 0.47
C ASN A 634 -8.65 13.38 1.01
N GLU A 635 -7.99 13.49 2.16
CA GLU A 635 -7.65 14.77 2.76
C GLU A 635 -6.33 15.35 2.20
N ILE A 636 -5.53 14.55 1.48
CA ILE A 636 -4.16 14.89 1.03
C ILE A 636 -4.12 16.15 0.15
N ASN A 637 -4.97 16.26 -0.87
CA ASN A 637 -5.10 17.45 -1.73
C ASN A 637 -5.35 18.74 -0.90
N GLY A 638 -6.18 18.66 0.14
CA GLY A 638 -6.44 19.78 1.05
C GLY A 638 -5.23 20.10 1.94
N PHE A 639 -4.58 19.06 2.46
CA PHE A 639 -3.39 19.17 3.30
C PHE A 639 -2.20 19.78 2.56
N LEU A 640 -1.88 19.32 1.34
CA LEU A 640 -0.77 19.87 0.55
C LEU A 640 -0.99 21.35 0.21
N LYS A 641 -2.25 21.77 0.02
CA LYS A 641 -2.63 23.19 -0.17
C LYS A 641 -2.64 24.02 1.13
N SER A 642 -2.54 23.38 2.29
CA SER A 642 -2.40 24.05 3.59
C SER A 642 -0.95 24.31 3.99
N ILE A 643 0.02 23.69 3.31
CA ILE A 643 1.46 23.95 3.50
C ILE A 643 1.75 25.38 3.06
N SER A 644 2.05 26.23 4.03
CA SER A 644 2.28 27.67 3.84
C SER A 644 3.75 27.99 3.56
N LEU A 645 4.03 29.22 3.12
CA LEU A 645 5.42 29.71 3.03
C LEU A 645 6.09 29.73 4.41
N ASP A 646 5.32 29.93 5.49
CA ASP A 646 5.84 29.87 6.86
C ASP A 646 6.21 28.42 7.25
N ASP A 647 5.43 27.41 6.85
CA ASP A 647 5.81 26.00 7.02
C ASP A 647 7.11 25.66 6.29
N ILE A 648 7.25 26.12 5.03
CA ILE A 648 8.47 25.96 4.21
C ILE A 648 9.67 26.62 4.90
N ASN A 649 9.51 27.83 5.44
CA ASN A 649 10.57 28.54 6.15
C ASN A 649 10.92 27.87 7.50
N THR A 650 9.92 27.41 8.26
CA THR A 650 10.13 26.64 9.49
C THR A 650 10.92 25.37 9.23
N PHE A 651 10.58 24.60 8.19
CA PHE A 651 11.33 23.41 7.80
C PHE A 651 12.82 23.72 7.51
N LYS A 652 13.10 24.75 6.71
CA LYS A 652 14.48 25.20 6.40
C LYS A 652 15.24 25.69 7.65
N ASN A 653 14.53 26.29 8.60
CA ASN A 653 15.11 26.72 9.86
C ASN A 653 15.44 25.52 10.76
N ASN A 654 14.57 24.50 10.83
CA ASN A 654 14.84 23.25 11.54
C ASN A 654 16.09 22.55 10.96
N GLU A 655 16.17 22.40 9.63
CA GLU A 655 17.34 21.84 8.91
C GLU A 655 18.64 22.62 9.21
N SER A 656 18.57 23.96 9.23
CA SER A 656 19.71 24.82 9.56
C SER A 656 20.12 24.75 11.03
N GLU A 657 19.16 24.54 11.94
CA GLU A 657 19.38 24.39 13.37
C GLU A 657 19.98 23.02 13.71
N TYR A 658 19.45 21.93 13.15
CA TYR A 658 20.05 20.60 13.26
C TYR A 658 21.49 20.57 12.75
N LEU A 659 21.75 21.18 11.59
CA LEU A 659 23.09 21.31 11.03
C LEU A 659 24.04 22.06 11.98
N ARG A 660 23.58 23.16 12.60
CA ARG A 660 24.37 23.87 13.63
C ARG A 660 24.63 22.97 14.84
N GLN A 661 23.62 22.29 15.37
CA GLN A 661 23.78 21.46 16.59
C GLN A 661 24.76 20.31 16.38
N GLU A 662 24.72 19.62 15.24
CA GLU A 662 25.67 18.54 14.94
C GLU A 662 27.08 19.06 14.64
N ILE A 663 27.23 20.22 13.97
CA ILE A 663 28.53 20.86 13.81
C ILE A 663 29.08 21.35 15.17
N SER A 664 28.26 21.95 16.02
CA SER A 664 28.63 22.37 17.38
C SER A 664 29.15 21.18 18.21
N ARG A 665 28.48 20.02 18.12
CA ARG A 665 28.92 18.75 18.71
C ARG A 665 30.31 18.33 18.20
N ILE A 666 30.54 18.37 16.89
CA ILE A 666 31.81 17.94 16.28
C ILE A 666 32.93 18.94 16.56
N VAL A 667 32.68 20.25 16.44
CA VAL A 667 33.63 21.32 16.82
C VAL A 667 33.97 21.21 18.31
N SER A 668 33.01 20.87 19.18
CA SER A 668 33.28 20.57 20.59
C SER A 668 34.16 19.32 20.78
N PHE A 669 34.09 18.32 19.89
CA PHE A 669 35.03 17.20 19.94
C PHE A 669 36.42 17.62 19.47
N VAL A 670 36.54 18.29 18.32
CA VAL A 670 37.84 18.76 17.79
C VAL A 670 38.52 19.75 18.75
N ALA A 671 37.74 20.61 19.43
CA ALA A 671 38.28 21.59 20.37
C ALA A 671 38.68 20.99 21.74
N ASN A 672 37.92 20.03 22.28
CA ASN A 672 38.24 19.45 23.60
C ASN A 672 39.17 18.21 23.52
N TYR A 673 39.57 17.81 22.31
CA TYR A 673 40.49 16.71 22.07
C TYR A 673 41.52 17.13 21.00
N GLU A 674 42.62 17.75 21.45
CA GLU A 674 43.94 17.69 20.79
C GLU A 674 44.06 18.30 19.38
N TYR A 675 43.35 19.40 19.09
CA TYR A 675 43.62 20.22 17.89
C TYR A 675 44.76 21.23 18.15
N TYR A 676 45.95 20.95 17.62
CA TYR A 676 47.16 21.76 17.81
C TYR A 676 47.40 22.82 16.73
N GLY A 677 46.39 23.08 15.89
CA GLY A 677 46.39 24.13 14.87
C GLY A 677 46.82 23.68 13.47
N TYR A 678 47.31 22.45 13.31
CA TYR A 678 47.90 21.96 12.05
C TYR A 678 46.84 21.70 10.96
N SER A 679 47.24 21.82 9.69
CA SER A 679 46.53 21.24 8.55
C SER A 679 46.76 19.73 8.46
N ALA A 680 46.03 19.04 7.58
CA ALA A 680 46.31 17.65 7.24
C ALA A 680 47.77 17.46 6.77
N SER A 681 48.47 16.47 7.29
CA SER A 681 49.68 15.99 6.63
C SER A 681 49.32 15.23 5.33
N PRO A 682 50.26 15.03 4.39
CA PRO A 682 49.95 14.46 3.06
C PRO A 682 49.30 13.08 3.08
N GLU A 683 49.49 12.31 4.15
CA GLU A 683 48.89 10.98 4.35
C GLU A 683 47.39 11.06 4.70
N PHE A 684 46.93 12.17 5.28
CA PHE A 684 45.59 12.35 5.83
C PHE A 684 44.74 13.40 5.10
N GLY A 685 45.18 13.89 3.94
CA GLY A 685 44.46 14.87 3.11
C GLY A 685 43.07 14.43 2.60
N ALA A 686 42.73 13.15 2.73
CA ALA A 686 41.42 12.57 2.42
C ALA A 686 40.50 12.37 3.64
N ASN A 687 40.93 12.78 4.85
CA ASN A 687 40.17 12.62 6.08
C ASN A 687 38.94 13.54 6.13
N ALA A 688 37.81 13.01 6.58
CA ALA A 688 36.53 13.71 6.59
C ALA A 688 36.53 15.02 7.40
N ILE A 689 37.29 15.10 8.50
CA ILE A 689 37.36 16.28 9.37
C ILE A 689 38.15 17.39 8.67
N TYR A 690 39.32 17.08 8.11
CA TYR A 690 40.11 18.06 7.36
C TYR A 690 39.40 18.56 6.10
N GLN A 691 38.76 17.66 5.33
CA GLN A 691 38.10 18.04 4.07
C GLN A 691 36.80 18.83 4.28
N THR A 692 36.04 18.56 5.35
CA THR A 692 34.67 19.12 5.50
C THR A 692 34.49 20.02 6.72
N ILE A 693 34.96 19.62 7.91
CA ILE A 693 34.77 20.37 9.16
C ILE A 693 35.78 21.52 9.27
N LEU A 694 37.00 21.29 8.81
CA LEU A 694 38.06 22.29 8.72
C LEU A 694 38.17 22.88 7.30
N TYR A 695 37.12 22.72 6.48
CA TYR A 695 37.04 23.32 5.15
C TYR A 695 37.23 24.84 5.23
N THR A 696 38.16 25.37 4.44
CA THR A 696 38.63 26.77 4.43
C THR A 696 39.05 27.36 5.79
N HIS A 697 39.23 26.54 6.84
CA HIS A 697 39.71 27.00 8.14
C HIS A 697 41.17 27.48 8.06
N THR A 698 41.52 28.50 8.83
CA THR A 698 42.89 29.05 8.85
C THR A 698 43.74 28.31 9.89
N VAL A 699 44.79 27.65 9.40
CA VAL A 699 45.84 27.00 10.21
C VAL A 699 46.35 27.98 11.29
N GLY A 700 46.57 27.49 12.51
CA GLY A 700 47.01 28.33 13.65
C GLY A 700 45.91 29.17 14.32
N THR A 701 44.63 29.05 13.92
CA THR A 701 43.53 29.86 14.48
C THR A 701 42.47 29.04 15.23
N PRO A 702 41.83 29.59 16.28
CA PRO A 702 40.78 28.90 17.04
C PRO A 702 39.52 28.66 16.21
N LEU A 703 38.86 27.53 16.45
CA LEU A 703 37.62 27.16 15.76
C LEU A 703 36.45 28.03 16.23
N ASN A 704 35.81 28.72 15.29
CA ASN A 704 34.56 29.43 15.51
C ASN A 704 33.40 28.64 14.91
N GLU A 705 32.46 28.19 15.75
CA GLU A 705 31.31 27.38 15.33
C GLU A 705 30.54 27.99 14.14
N GLN A 706 30.23 29.29 14.19
CA GLN A 706 29.48 29.95 13.13
C GLN A 706 30.26 29.96 11.82
N THR A 707 31.57 30.25 11.87
CA THR A 707 32.45 30.20 10.70
C THR A 707 32.54 28.80 10.11
N VAL A 708 32.62 27.76 10.95
CA VAL A 708 32.62 26.35 10.50
C VAL A 708 31.27 25.96 9.87
N VAL A 709 30.14 26.35 10.48
CA VAL A 709 28.80 26.11 9.91
C VAL A 709 28.64 26.77 8.54
N ASP A 710 29.08 28.01 8.39
CA ASP A 710 28.94 28.73 7.11
C ASP A 710 29.93 28.23 6.05
N ALA A 711 31.16 27.85 6.42
CA ALA A 711 32.10 27.18 5.54
C ALA A 711 31.59 25.81 5.09
N PHE A 712 30.99 25.01 5.99
CA PHE A 712 30.40 23.71 5.65
C PHE A 712 29.23 23.88 4.66
N LYS A 713 28.35 24.87 4.87
CA LYS A 713 27.28 25.23 3.92
C LYS A 713 27.82 25.68 2.56
N GLN A 714 28.92 26.43 2.54
CA GLN A 714 29.60 26.80 1.30
C GLN A 714 30.14 25.56 0.57
N GLY A 715 30.83 24.65 1.29
CA GLY A 715 31.37 23.41 0.75
C GLY A 715 30.31 22.51 0.11
N LEU A 716 29.15 22.34 0.76
CA LEU A 716 27.97 21.68 0.18
C LEU A 716 27.49 22.37 -1.10
N THR A 717 27.36 23.71 -1.06
CA THR A 717 26.81 24.51 -2.17
C THR A 717 27.69 24.45 -3.42
N VAL A 718 29.02 24.40 -3.25
CA VAL A 718 29.97 24.25 -4.38
C VAL A 718 30.27 22.79 -4.74
N SER A 719 29.70 21.82 -4.01
CA SER A 719 30.01 20.39 -4.13
C SER A 719 31.51 20.10 -4.02
N ALA A 720 32.16 20.64 -2.98
CA ALA A 720 33.58 20.44 -2.72
C ALA A 720 33.92 18.96 -2.45
N GLU A 721 35.16 18.56 -2.73
CA GLU A 721 35.64 17.19 -2.49
C GLU A 721 35.53 16.82 -1.01
N GLY A 722 35.15 15.56 -0.73
CA GLY A 722 34.89 15.05 0.62
C GLY A 722 33.49 15.33 1.17
N PHE A 723 32.77 16.33 0.65
CA PHE A 723 31.43 16.65 1.16
C PHE A 723 30.37 15.61 0.75
N PRO A 724 29.43 15.27 1.65
CA PRO A 724 28.27 14.46 1.32
C PRO A 724 27.32 15.24 0.40
N LYS A 725 26.49 14.52 -0.38
CA LYS A 725 25.26 15.12 -0.95
C LYS A 725 24.40 15.71 0.18
N PRO A 726 23.64 16.79 -0.04
CA PRO A 726 22.85 17.47 1.01
C PRO A 726 22.04 16.51 1.89
N TYR A 727 21.19 15.67 1.31
CA TYR A 727 20.34 14.73 2.07
C TYR A 727 21.11 13.65 2.87
N LEU A 728 22.42 13.47 2.66
CA LEU A 728 23.28 12.57 3.45
C LEU A 728 24.03 13.27 4.59
N VAL A 729 23.95 14.59 4.71
CA VAL A 729 24.66 15.38 5.74
C VAL A 729 24.36 14.90 7.16
N ARG A 730 23.09 14.62 7.47
CA ARG A 730 22.69 14.01 8.75
C ARG A 730 23.43 12.72 9.07
N GLN A 731 23.56 11.82 8.09
CA GLN A 731 24.27 10.54 8.27
C GLN A 731 25.78 10.75 8.40
N PHE A 732 26.34 11.62 7.56
CA PHE A 732 27.76 11.95 7.54
C PHE A 732 28.22 12.53 8.89
N LEU A 733 27.56 13.59 9.37
CA LEU A 733 27.89 14.22 10.65
C LEU A 733 27.64 13.26 11.83
N GLY A 734 26.54 12.51 11.81
CA GLY A 734 26.22 11.50 12.83
C GLY A 734 27.26 10.38 12.94
N ASN A 735 27.96 10.04 11.84
CA ASN A 735 29.07 9.07 11.84
C ASN A 735 30.37 9.65 12.43
N ILE A 736 30.55 10.98 12.46
CA ILE A 736 31.71 11.63 13.08
C ILE A 736 31.50 11.64 14.60
N THR A 737 32.12 10.67 15.27
CA THR A 737 32.12 10.48 16.73
C THR A 737 33.55 10.38 17.23
N VAL A 738 33.78 10.54 18.54
CA VAL A 738 35.13 10.39 19.13
C VAL A 738 35.76 9.00 18.91
N GLN A 739 34.98 7.99 18.51
CA GLN A 739 35.47 6.64 18.17
C GLN A 739 35.50 6.37 16.65
N SER A 740 35.15 7.33 15.78
CA SER A 740 35.19 7.09 14.33
C SER A 740 36.63 7.04 13.82
N THR A 741 36.84 6.30 12.72
CA THR A 741 38.16 6.14 12.09
C THR A 741 38.75 7.48 11.66
N ASP A 742 37.93 8.38 11.09
CA ASP A 742 38.38 9.73 10.72
C ASP A 742 38.74 10.58 11.95
N PHE A 743 37.99 10.50 13.04
CA PHE A 743 38.33 11.26 14.25
C PHE A 743 39.64 10.76 14.87
N GLN A 744 39.80 9.45 15.02
CA GLN A 744 41.03 8.86 15.56
C GLN A 744 42.24 9.11 14.65
N ALA A 745 42.06 9.08 13.32
CA ALA A 745 43.10 9.45 12.37
C ALA A 745 43.50 10.93 12.44
N PHE A 746 42.54 11.84 12.62
CA PHE A 746 42.78 13.26 12.82
C PHE A 746 43.61 13.53 14.09
N ILE A 747 43.23 12.93 15.23
CA ILE A 747 43.99 13.06 16.49
C ILE A 747 45.43 12.53 16.31
N HIS A 748 45.58 11.36 15.68
CA HIS A 748 46.90 10.78 15.42
C HIS A 748 47.78 11.69 14.55
N ASP A 749 47.22 12.29 13.50
CA ASP A 749 47.94 13.22 12.62
C ASP A 749 48.34 14.52 13.34
N GLN A 750 47.49 15.09 14.19
CA GLN A 750 47.84 16.26 15.02
C GLN A 750 48.98 15.93 16.00
N ARG A 751 48.90 14.82 16.76
CA ARG A 751 49.98 14.41 17.68
C ARG A 751 51.29 14.10 16.91
N LYS A 752 51.21 13.44 15.75
CA LYS A 752 52.36 13.13 14.90
C LYS A 752 53.09 14.39 14.47
N GLN A 753 52.38 15.40 13.96
CA GLN A 753 53.01 16.64 13.49
C GLN A 753 53.61 17.49 14.63
N VAL A 754 53.08 17.41 15.87
CA VAL A 754 53.74 17.98 17.06
C VAL A 754 55.05 17.25 17.36
N ILE A 755 55.06 15.92 17.33
CA ILE A 755 56.26 15.09 17.55
C ILE A 755 57.32 15.33 16.47
N ASP A 756 56.94 15.51 15.20
CA ASP A 756 57.86 15.81 14.10
C ASP A 756 58.50 17.20 14.26
N HIS A 757 57.73 18.20 14.70
CA HIS A 757 58.27 19.52 15.07
C HIS A 757 59.17 19.47 16.31
N PHE A 758 58.82 18.71 17.34
CA PHE A 758 59.68 18.49 18.50
C PHE A 758 61.00 17.82 18.11
N THR A 759 60.95 16.76 17.29
CA THR A 759 62.14 16.07 16.77
C THR A 759 63.04 17.04 16.00
N THR A 760 62.45 17.94 15.21
CA THR A 760 63.17 18.99 14.47
C THR A 760 63.84 19.99 15.42
N ILE A 761 63.16 20.44 16.48
CA ILE A 761 63.73 21.42 17.44
C ILE A 761 64.79 20.78 18.34
N ILE A 762 64.54 19.56 18.86
CA ILE A 762 65.51 18.80 19.64
C ILE A 762 66.79 18.57 18.83
N GLY A 763 66.68 18.16 17.57
CA GLY A 763 67.85 18.02 16.67
C GLY A 763 68.62 19.32 16.40
N MET A 764 68.04 20.51 16.64
CA MET A 764 68.75 21.78 16.60
C MET A 764 69.45 22.15 17.92
N ILE A 765 69.00 21.63 19.06
CA ILE A 765 69.57 21.97 20.38
C ILE A 765 70.48 20.89 20.97
N GLU A 766 70.22 19.61 20.74
CA GLU A 766 70.89 18.49 21.42
C GLU A 766 72.41 18.50 21.30
N PRO A 767 73.05 18.79 20.14
CA PRO A 767 74.51 18.85 20.04
C PRO A 767 75.16 19.98 20.86
N TYR A 768 74.38 20.97 21.30
CA TYR A 768 74.86 22.18 21.96
C TYR A 768 74.19 22.44 23.32
N TYR A 769 73.33 21.53 23.78
CA TYR A 769 72.71 21.57 25.10
C TYR A 769 73.64 20.84 26.09
N TYR A 770 74.24 21.57 27.03
CA TYR A 770 75.31 21.06 27.88
C TYR A 770 74.85 20.58 29.27
N GLY A 771 73.54 20.37 29.44
CA GLY A 771 72.95 19.96 30.72
C GLY A 771 72.79 21.07 31.75
N PHE A 772 72.96 22.35 31.38
CA PHE A 772 72.73 23.47 32.30
C PHE A 772 71.24 23.83 32.41
N GLU A 773 70.91 24.62 33.43
CA GLU A 773 69.55 24.98 33.78
C GLU A 773 68.78 25.67 32.63
N ARG A 774 67.46 25.63 32.73
CA ARG A 774 66.54 26.17 31.71
C ARG A 774 66.46 27.69 31.80
N LEU A 775 66.52 28.35 30.65
CA LEU A 775 66.53 29.81 30.54
C LEU A 775 65.12 30.37 30.72
N ALA A 776 64.90 31.16 31.78
CA ALA A 776 63.60 31.72 32.10
C ALA A 776 63.07 32.70 31.02
N ASN A 777 61.79 32.56 30.66
CA ASN A 777 61.11 33.33 29.60
C ASN A 777 61.65 33.05 28.18
N ASN A 778 62.09 31.80 27.93
CA ASN A 778 62.48 31.33 26.62
C ASN A 778 61.55 30.17 26.18
N PRO A 779 60.83 30.26 25.05
CA PRO A 779 59.88 29.22 24.64
C PRO A 779 60.46 27.81 24.47
N VAL A 780 61.76 27.64 24.21
CA VAL A 780 62.41 26.32 24.21
C VAL A 780 62.43 25.73 25.64
N SER A 781 62.75 26.55 26.63
CA SER A 781 62.77 26.16 28.05
C SER A 781 61.38 26.04 28.66
N ASP A 782 60.44 26.90 28.25
CA ASP A 782 59.09 26.99 28.81
C ASP A 782 58.11 25.94 28.22
N PHE A 783 58.30 25.52 26.97
CA PHE A 783 57.40 24.58 26.27
C PHE A 783 58.07 23.30 25.75
N VAL A 784 59.25 23.40 25.10
CA VAL A 784 59.89 22.24 24.47
C VAL A 784 60.62 21.36 25.50
N LEU A 785 61.22 21.97 26.52
CA LEU A 785 61.84 21.29 27.66
C LEU A 785 60.89 21.23 28.88
N LEU A 786 59.58 21.22 28.65
CA LEU A 786 58.58 21.04 29.69
C LEU A 786 58.54 19.55 30.11
N GLY A 787 58.72 19.28 31.40
CA GLY A 787 58.84 17.90 31.92
C GLY A 787 60.23 17.27 31.82
N TYR A 788 61.20 17.96 31.21
CA TYR A 788 62.59 17.49 31.15
C TYR A 788 63.23 17.36 32.55
N THR A 789 64.12 16.37 32.71
CA THR A 789 64.89 16.11 33.93
C THR A 789 66.39 16.20 33.65
N ASP A 790 67.10 17.08 34.37
CA ASP A 790 68.55 17.30 34.23
C ASP A 790 69.36 15.99 34.16
N GLY A 791 70.28 15.90 33.19
CA GLY A 791 71.14 14.73 32.98
C GLY A 791 70.50 13.55 32.23
N THR A 792 69.27 13.67 31.73
CA THR A 792 68.62 12.65 30.90
C THR A 792 68.71 12.97 29.40
N PRO A 793 68.56 11.99 28.49
CA PRO A 793 68.48 12.25 27.05
C PRO A 793 67.30 13.16 26.69
N LEU A 794 67.45 13.97 25.64
CA LEU A 794 66.37 14.79 25.09
C LEU A 794 65.49 13.95 24.15
N ASP A 795 64.57 13.16 24.70
CA ASP A 795 63.61 12.40 23.88
C ASP A 795 62.47 13.31 23.38
N PRO A 796 62.36 13.58 22.05
CA PRO A 796 61.33 14.47 21.50
C PRO A 796 59.91 13.89 21.62
N VAL A 797 59.76 12.56 21.64
CA VAL A 797 58.46 11.89 21.76
C VAL A 797 57.96 12.01 23.19
N VAL A 798 58.83 11.79 24.18
CA VAL A 798 58.48 11.95 25.60
C VAL A 798 58.13 13.40 25.91
N LEU A 799 58.93 14.37 25.45
CA LEU A 799 58.70 15.79 25.70
C LEU A 799 57.45 16.33 24.98
N ALA A 800 57.20 15.92 23.74
CA ALA A 800 55.98 16.27 23.01
C ALA A 800 54.72 15.74 23.70
N ASN A 801 54.71 14.46 24.09
CA ASN A 801 53.59 13.88 24.83
C ASN A 801 53.43 14.52 26.20
N TYR A 802 54.51 14.84 26.93
CA TYR A 802 54.41 15.55 28.20
C TYR A 802 53.75 16.93 28.04
N LEU A 803 54.10 17.70 27.00
CA LEU A 803 53.46 18.98 26.70
C LEU A 803 51.98 18.81 26.35
N MET A 804 51.63 17.84 25.51
CA MET A 804 50.24 17.57 25.10
C MET A 804 49.38 17.12 26.30
N ASP A 805 49.89 16.22 27.13
CA ASP A 805 49.18 15.65 28.29
C ASP A 805 49.14 16.61 29.51
N ASN A 806 49.98 17.65 29.55
CA ASN A 806 50.09 18.62 30.66
C ASN A 806 50.06 20.07 30.16
N PHE A 807 49.18 20.38 29.18
CA PHE A 807 49.24 21.63 28.44
C PHE A 807 49.20 22.89 29.34
N PRO A 808 50.13 23.84 29.18
CA PRO A 808 50.27 24.98 30.07
C PRO A 808 49.13 25.99 29.91
N LYS A 809 48.88 26.77 30.97
CA LYS A 809 47.88 27.84 30.94
C LYS A 809 48.24 28.91 29.89
N PRO A 810 47.23 29.53 29.25
CA PRO A 810 47.41 30.60 28.27
C PRO A 810 48.44 31.67 28.69
N SER A 811 49.37 31.94 27.79
CA SER A 811 50.50 32.85 27.96
C SER A 811 50.66 33.78 26.75
N THR A 812 51.59 34.72 26.81
CA THR A 812 51.92 35.61 25.68
C THR A 812 52.60 34.90 24.51
N PHE A 813 53.23 33.73 24.75
CA PHE A 813 53.86 32.93 23.71
C PHE A 813 52.95 31.81 23.17
N LEU A 814 52.04 31.30 24.01
CA LEU A 814 51.12 30.21 23.70
C LEU A 814 49.74 30.52 24.30
N PRO A 815 48.84 31.20 23.57
CA PRO A 815 47.52 31.58 24.08
C PRO A 815 46.52 30.41 24.21
N GLY A 816 46.83 29.25 23.64
CA GLY A 816 46.00 28.04 23.63
C GLY A 816 46.55 26.97 22.68
N GLU A 817 45.97 25.77 22.70
CA GLU A 817 46.45 24.58 21.98
C GLU A 817 46.58 24.78 20.47
N TRP A 818 45.61 25.43 19.84
CA TRP A 818 45.58 25.74 18.40
C TRP A 818 46.72 26.66 17.91
N TYR A 819 47.46 27.32 18.82
CA TYR A 819 48.62 28.14 18.47
C TYR A 819 49.95 27.38 18.55
N LEU A 820 49.94 26.08 18.91
CA LEU A 820 51.16 25.29 19.03
C LEU A 820 51.88 25.11 17.68
N TYR A 821 51.12 24.91 16.59
CA TYR A 821 51.67 24.93 15.23
C TYR A 821 52.50 26.19 14.95
N ASP A 822 51.94 27.39 15.18
CA ASP A 822 52.60 28.66 14.88
C ASP A 822 53.85 28.86 15.75
N LEU A 823 53.77 28.52 17.04
CA LEU A 823 54.88 28.61 17.99
C LEU A 823 56.06 27.71 17.56
N LEU A 824 55.80 26.44 17.29
CA LEU A 824 56.84 25.48 16.90
C LEU A 824 57.41 25.82 15.51
N THR A 825 56.56 26.23 14.56
CA THR A 825 57.00 26.71 13.24
C THR A 825 57.90 27.94 13.37
N THR A 826 57.56 28.89 14.24
CA THR A 826 58.39 30.08 14.52
C THR A 826 59.74 29.67 15.11
N LEU A 827 59.77 28.74 16.07
CA LEU A 827 61.03 28.23 16.63
C LEU A 827 61.93 27.60 15.56
N ILE A 828 61.37 26.81 14.65
CA ILE A 828 62.11 26.13 13.57
C ILE A 828 62.62 27.11 12.50
N THR A 829 61.89 28.20 12.23
CA THR A 829 62.15 29.11 11.09
C THR A 829 62.93 30.37 11.46
N ASP A 830 62.51 31.10 12.50
CA ASP A 830 63.19 32.29 13.03
C ASP A 830 64.49 31.89 13.75
N LYS A 831 64.39 30.87 14.63
CA LYS A 831 65.47 30.36 15.48
C LYS A 831 66.05 31.33 16.51
N THR A 832 65.60 32.59 16.61
CA THR A 832 66.11 33.54 17.61
C THR A 832 66.05 32.98 19.04
N ALA A 833 64.92 32.39 19.46
CA ALA A 833 64.80 31.79 20.78
C ALA A 833 65.74 30.58 21.00
N ILE A 834 65.94 29.74 19.97
CA ILE A 834 66.90 28.64 19.98
C ILE A 834 68.33 29.18 20.15
N ASN A 835 68.72 30.16 19.35
CA ASN A 835 70.05 30.77 19.39
C ASN A 835 70.33 31.45 20.74
N VAL A 836 69.33 32.11 21.34
CA VAL A 836 69.42 32.68 22.69
C VAL A 836 69.61 31.59 23.74
N PHE A 837 68.85 30.50 23.68
CA PHE A 837 68.99 29.35 24.59
C PHE A 837 70.37 28.69 24.49
N LEU A 838 70.87 28.44 23.27
CA LEU A 838 72.19 27.84 23.04
C LEU A 838 73.35 28.78 23.42
N THR A 839 73.15 30.10 23.29
CA THR A 839 74.11 31.09 23.79
C THR A 839 74.23 31.02 25.32
N ASP A 840 73.10 30.91 26.02
CA ASP A 840 73.07 30.76 27.48
C ASP A 840 73.74 29.46 27.95
N GLN A 841 73.46 28.33 27.29
CA GLN A 841 74.13 27.05 27.56
C GLN A 841 75.65 27.13 27.33
N SER A 842 76.10 27.81 26.27
CA SER A 842 77.54 28.02 26.01
C SER A 842 78.21 28.95 27.02
N ASN A 843 77.49 29.95 27.55
CA ASN A 843 77.96 30.86 28.61
C ASN A 843 78.04 30.14 29.96
N SER A 844 77.02 29.34 30.31
CA SER A 844 77.02 28.52 31.52
C SER A 844 78.17 27.50 31.52
N LEU A 845 78.43 26.86 30.38
CA LEU A 845 79.61 26.01 30.21
C LEU A 845 80.93 26.78 30.35
N GLN A 846 81.05 28.00 29.80
CA GLN A 846 82.25 28.83 30.01
C GLN A 846 82.47 29.16 31.50
N ASN A 847 81.40 29.47 32.23
CA ASN A 847 81.47 29.78 33.66
C ASN A 847 81.89 28.56 34.49
N ALA A 848 81.38 27.37 34.18
CA ALA A 848 81.77 26.11 34.83
C ALA A 848 83.19 25.65 34.45
N TRP A 849 83.66 25.98 33.24
CA TRP A 849 84.99 25.63 32.75
C TRP A 849 86.12 26.40 33.44
N ASN A 850 85.93 27.69 33.75
CA ASN A 850 87.03 28.54 34.23
C ASN A 850 87.71 28.01 35.52
N PRO A 851 87.00 27.59 36.59
CA PRO A 851 87.64 27.03 37.79
C PRO A 851 88.39 25.72 37.53
N ILE A 852 87.85 24.86 36.65
CA ILE A 852 88.47 23.60 36.24
C ILE A 852 89.78 23.86 35.50
N TYR A 853 89.78 24.83 34.58
CA TYR A 853 90.98 25.27 33.89
C TYR A 853 92.03 25.84 34.84
N ASP A 854 91.64 26.70 35.79
CA ASP A 854 92.55 27.28 36.78
C ASP A 854 93.17 26.18 37.67
N GLU A 855 92.39 25.18 38.09
CA GLU A 855 92.89 24.03 38.85
C GLU A 855 93.85 23.15 38.03
N MET A 856 93.56 22.93 36.73
CA MET A 856 94.46 22.23 35.81
C MET A 856 95.80 22.96 35.64
N VAL A 857 95.79 24.28 35.46
CA VAL A 857 97.00 25.10 35.32
C VAL A 857 97.91 25.01 36.55
N ASN A 858 97.34 24.91 37.74
CA ASN A 858 98.11 24.78 38.99
C ASN A 858 98.74 23.38 39.18
N ASN A 859 98.22 22.34 38.52
CA ASN A 859 98.71 20.96 38.63
C ASN A 859 99.52 20.47 37.41
N TYR A 860 99.44 21.15 36.26
CA TYR A 860 100.10 20.76 35.02
C TYR A 860 101.59 21.13 35.00
N TYR A 861 102.47 20.12 34.91
CA TYR A 861 103.93 20.26 34.93
C TYR A 861 104.58 20.12 33.54
N GLY A 862 103.77 20.11 32.48
CA GLY A 862 104.22 20.04 31.08
C GLY A 862 104.13 18.65 30.45
N TYR A 863 103.75 17.61 31.19
CA TYR A 863 103.73 16.23 30.71
C TYR A 863 102.38 15.90 30.03
N THR A 864 102.42 15.46 28.76
CA THR A 864 101.23 15.02 28.00
C THR A 864 101.42 13.67 27.28
N THR A 865 102.46 12.90 27.64
CA THR A 865 102.71 11.56 27.08
C THR A 865 102.78 10.50 28.17
N LYS A 866 102.17 9.33 27.90
CA LYS A 866 101.95 8.23 28.87
C LYS A 866 101.09 8.62 30.07
N THR A 867 100.09 9.46 29.82
CA THR A 867 99.14 9.98 30.79
C THR A 867 97.81 9.25 30.66
N ASP A 868 97.35 8.62 31.74
CA ASP A 868 96.12 7.82 31.82
C ASP A 868 94.97 8.54 32.52
N SER A 869 95.19 9.69 33.19
CA SER A 869 94.13 10.39 33.95
C SER A 869 92.97 10.87 33.07
N LEU A 870 91.75 10.93 33.62
CA LEU A 870 90.55 11.37 32.90
C LEU A 870 90.71 12.76 32.27
N VAL A 871 91.39 13.68 32.96
CA VAL A 871 91.74 15.02 32.46
C VAL A 871 92.65 14.92 31.24
N SER A 872 93.71 14.10 31.31
CA SER A 872 94.63 13.92 30.19
C SER A 872 93.96 13.22 28.99
N ARG A 873 93.13 12.21 29.23
CA ARG A 873 92.42 11.45 28.17
C ARG A 873 91.31 12.22 27.47
N THR A 874 90.78 13.30 28.05
CA THR A 874 89.63 14.05 27.48
C THR A 874 89.92 15.53 27.20
N LEU A 875 90.60 16.24 28.12
CA LEU A 875 90.82 17.69 28.04
C LEU A 875 92.16 18.05 27.37
N LEU A 876 93.17 17.18 27.42
CA LEU A 876 94.53 17.48 26.93
C LEU A 876 94.93 16.73 25.64
N ILE A 877 93.99 16.08 24.94
CA ILE A 877 94.24 15.24 23.74
C ILE A 877 95.12 15.93 22.67
N ILE A 878 95.02 17.26 22.54
CA ILE A 878 95.74 18.06 21.54
C ILE A 878 96.92 18.87 22.11
N GLN A 879 97.24 18.73 23.39
CA GLN A 879 98.23 19.57 24.07
C GLN A 879 99.66 19.06 23.81
N ASN A 880 100.48 19.90 23.18
CA ASN A 880 101.90 19.60 23.00
C ASN A 880 102.63 19.57 24.35
N ILE A 881 103.59 18.67 24.48
CA ILE A 881 104.44 18.54 25.66
C ILE A 881 105.20 19.86 25.87
N GLY A 882 105.31 20.33 27.12
CA GLY A 882 106.02 21.57 27.47
C GLY A 882 105.32 22.89 27.10
N THR A 883 104.28 22.88 26.25
CA THR A 883 103.54 24.13 25.94
C THR A 883 102.55 24.49 27.04
N PRO A 884 102.30 25.80 27.31
CA PRO A 884 101.29 26.23 28.27
C PRO A 884 99.88 25.87 27.78
N LEU A 885 98.94 25.71 28.71
CA LEU A 885 97.53 25.49 28.40
C LEU A 885 96.90 26.76 27.82
N ASP A 886 95.91 26.60 26.93
CA ASP A 886 95.08 27.69 26.37
C ASP A 886 93.61 27.36 26.63
N SER A 887 92.98 28.09 27.55
CA SER A 887 91.59 27.86 27.96
C SER A 887 90.59 27.90 26.79
N VAL A 888 90.82 28.76 25.80
CA VAL A 888 89.91 28.95 24.66
C VAL A 888 90.09 27.83 23.63
N ALA A 889 91.35 27.44 23.35
CA ALA A 889 91.63 26.31 22.47
C ALA A 889 91.13 24.99 23.07
N LEU A 890 91.42 24.73 24.34
CA LEU A 890 91.02 23.50 25.03
C LEU A 890 89.49 23.40 25.18
N LEU A 891 88.79 24.47 25.58
CA LEU A 891 87.32 24.43 25.66
C LEU A 891 86.66 24.25 24.28
N LYS A 892 87.23 24.86 23.22
CA LYS A 892 86.75 24.65 21.86
C LYS A 892 86.90 23.18 21.43
N SER A 893 88.05 22.57 21.70
CA SER A 893 88.29 21.16 21.39
C SER A 893 87.45 20.22 22.27
N PHE A 894 87.23 20.52 23.55
CA PHE A 894 86.31 19.78 24.40
C PHE A 894 84.88 19.82 23.85
N LYS A 895 84.35 21.00 23.49
CA LYS A 895 83.03 21.16 22.86
C LYS A 895 82.90 20.33 21.58
N GLN A 896 83.92 20.31 20.73
CA GLN A 896 83.93 19.49 19.52
C GLN A 896 83.99 17.98 19.83
N ASN A 897 84.88 17.56 20.74
CA ASN A 897 85.04 16.15 21.09
C ASN A 897 83.80 15.56 21.79
N VAL A 898 83.06 16.34 22.59
CA VAL A 898 81.77 15.92 23.16
C VAL A 898 80.75 15.60 22.06
N ILE A 899 80.72 16.39 20.98
CA ILE A 899 79.86 16.15 19.82
C ILE A 899 80.34 14.92 19.02
N ASP A 900 81.64 14.85 18.74
CA ASP A 900 82.23 13.82 17.86
C ASP A 900 82.31 12.43 18.53
N MET A 901 82.51 12.37 19.85
CA MET A 901 82.63 11.12 20.62
C MET A 901 81.30 10.68 21.27
N HIS A 902 80.34 11.60 21.45
CA HIS A 902 78.95 11.33 21.78
C HIS A 902 78.74 10.27 22.90
N GLY A 903 79.29 10.52 24.09
CA GLY A 903 79.17 9.61 25.23
C GLY A 903 80.13 8.41 25.22
N THR A 904 81.15 8.40 24.36
CA THR A 904 82.19 7.35 24.31
C THR A 904 83.59 7.91 24.58
N GLN A 905 84.58 7.03 24.79
CA GLN A 905 85.98 7.42 25.06
C GLN A 905 86.12 8.40 26.24
N ASP A 906 85.42 8.10 27.34
CA ASP A 906 85.32 8.89 28.57
C ASP A 906 84.70 10.30 28.46
N PHE A 907 84.33 10.75 27.25
CA PHE A 907 83.54 11.96 27.06
C PHE A 907 82.09 11.74 27.50
N PRO A 908 81.44 12.74 28.12
CA PRO A 908 80.01 12.71 28.38
C PRO A 908 79.22 12.87 27.07
N PHE A 909 77.94 12.51 27.11
CA PHE A 909 76.97 13.07 26.16
C PHE A 909 76.81 14.58 26.41
N SER A 910 76.36 15.35 25.42
CA SER A 910 76.16 16.81 25.54
C SER A 910 75.34 17.17 26.78
N TYR A 911 74.14 16.60 26.92
CA TYR A 911 73.23 16.81 28.07
C TYR A 911 73.81 16.39 29.44
N GLY A 912 74.93 15.65 29.47
CA GLY A 912 75.63 15.23 30.67
C GLY A 912 76.85 16.09 31.05
N VAL A 913 77.21 17.09 30.24
CA VAL A 913 78.45 17.88 30.44
C VAL A 913 78.51 18.58 31.80
N LYS A 914 77.43 19.23 32.25
CA LYS A 914 77.34 19.84 33.60
C LYS A 914 77.76 18.84 34.69
N VAL A 915 77.12 17.67 34.72
CA VAL A 915 77.34 16.64 35.75
C VAL A 915 78.77 16.08 35.65
N TRP A 916 79.31 15.88 34.45
CA TRP A 916 80.67 15.40 34.25
C TRP A 916 81.74 16.39 34.75
N LEU A 917 81.53 17.70 34.52
CA LEU A 917 82.39 18.76 35.06
C LEU A 917 82.28 18.84 36.61
N GLU A 918 81.07 18.70 37.15
CA GLU A 918 80.85 18.59 38.60
C GLU A 918 81.58 17.36 39.19
N THR A 919 81.59 16.21 38.49
CA THR A 919 82.35 15.01 38.88
C THR A 919 83.86 15.24 38.89
N LEU A 920 84.43 15.96 37.91
CA LEU A 920 85.87 16.25 37.89
C LEU A 920 86.33 16.96 39.18
N VAL A 921 85.53 17.91 39.66
CA VAL A 921 85.81 18.66 40.90
C VAL A 921 85.50 17.83 42.14
N ASN A 922 84.28 17.26 42.22
CA ASN A 922 83.80 16.55 43.41
C ASN A 922 84.56 15.25 43.71
N GLU A 923 85.06 14.54 42.69
CA GLU A 923 85.91 13.35 42.86
C GLU A 923 87.42 13.67 42.87
N ASN A 924 87.81 14.96 42.92
CA ASN A 924 89.21 15.41 42.93
C ASN A 924 90.03 14.83 41.75
N LYS A 925 89.47 14.83 40.54
CA LYS A 925 90.13 14.30 39.34
C LYS A 925 91.26 15.20 38.85
N ILE A 926 91.23 16.49 39.20
CA ILE A 926 92.20 17.47 38.74
C ILE A 926 93.41 17.54 39.69
N SER A 927 93.25 18.02 40.94
CA SER A 927 94.37 18.07 41.90
C SER A 927 94.81 16.69 42.43
N GLY A 928 93.92 15.70 42.42
CA GLY A 928 94.23 14.30 42.73
C GLY A 928 94.73 13.54 41.50
N GLU A 929 93.84 12.89 40.75
CA GLU A 929 94.20 11.92 39.70
C GLU A 929 95.20 12.48 38.65
N PHE A 930 94.94 13.66 38.11
CA PHE A 930 95.85 14.35 37.17
C PHE A 930 97.07 14.97 37.86
N GLY A 931 96.91 15.58 39.04
CA GLY A 931 98.03 16.16 39.79
C GLY A 931 99.06 15.12 40.24
N ASP A 932 98.62 13.92 40.63
CA ASP A 932 99.48 12.80 41.02
C ASP A 932 100.16 12.15 39.81
N GLU A 933 99.50 12.13 38.65
CA GLU A 933 100.12 11.79 37.36
C GLU A 933 101.28 12.74 37.01
N GLN A 934 101.06 14.06 37.12
CA GLN A 934 102.09 15.08 36.85
C GLN A 934 103.23 15.02 37.89
N ARG A 935 102.92 14.82 39.19
CA ARG A 935 103.91 14.58 40.25
C ARG A 935 104.72 13.30 40.01
N THR A 936 104.08 12.21 39.56
CA THR A 936 104.77 10.95 39.25
C THR A 936 105.77 11.12 38.10
N ALA A 937 105.40 11.86 37.05
CA ALA A 937 106.30 12.16 35.93
C ALA A 937 107.48 13.06 36.33
N LEU A 938 107.26 14.05 37.20
CA LEU A 938 108.32 14.85 37.81
C LEU A 938 109.26 14.00 38.67
N SER A 939 108.72 13.17 39.57
CA SER A 939 109.49 12.30 40.46
C SER A 939 110.38 11.32 39.68
N TYR A 940 109.87 10.74 38.59
CA TYR A 940 110.67 9.92 37.67
C TYR A 940 111.86 10.69 37.07
N ASN A 941 111.66 11.94 36.64
CA ASN A 941 112.74 12.75 36.07
C ASN A 941 113.77 13.20 37.12
N ILE A 942 113.34 13.46 38.37
CA ILE A 942 114.25 13.66 39.51
C ILE A 942 115.09 12.40 39.74
N GLU A 943 114.47 11.21 39.75
CA GLU A 943 115.18 9.93 39.90
C GLU A 943 116.21 9.66 38.79
N GLN A 944 115.92 10.04 37.53
CA GLN A 944 116.92 9.93 36.46
C GLN A 944 118.04 10.96 36.64
N ALA A 945 117.74 12.23 36.95
CA ALA A 945 118.75 13.27 37.10
C ALA A 945 119.73 12.98 38.26
N VAL A 946 119.22 12.53 39.42
CA VAL A 946 120.06 12.12 40.56
C VAL A 946 120.89 10.87 40.22
N ARG A 947 120.34 9.94 39.43
CA ARG A 947 121.05 8.73 38.97
C ARG A 947 122.15 9.05 37.96
N GLU A 948 121.90 9.94 37.01
CA GLU A 948 122.88 10.40 36.04
C GLU A 948 124.00 11.18 36.74
N TYR A 949 123.66 12.12 37.62
CA TYR A 949 124.64 12.84 38.45
C TYR A 949 125.54 11.89 39.25
N ASN A 950 124.97 10.90 39.96
CA ASN A 950 125.75 9.96 40.76
C ASN A 950 126.66 9.02 39.94
N ASN A 951 126.32 8.76 38.68
CA ASN A 951 127.18 8.01 37.75
C ASN A 951 128.25 8.90 37.09
N ALA A 952 127.95 10.20 36.92
CA ALA A 952 128.83 11.20 36.31
C ALA A 952 129.84 11.82 37.30
N TYR A 953 129.50 11.94 38.59
CA TYR A 953 130.32 12.67 39.55
C TYR A 953 131.51 11.86 40.11
N TRP A 954 132.70 12.10 39.57
CA TRP A 954 133.92 11.34 39.89
C TRP A 954 134.82 12.04 40.93
N GLY A 955 134.36 13.17 41.50
CA GLY A 955 135.08 13.87 42.57
C GLY A 955 135.94 15.05 42.12
N TYR A 956 135.89 15.44 40.84
CA TYR A 956 136.52 16.68 40.36
C TYR A 956 135.71 17.91 40.82
N ASN A 957 136.28 19.11 40.79
CA ASN A 957 135.52 20.31 41.22
C ASN A 957 134.36 20.60 40.25
N ASN A 958 133.19 20.92 40.79
CA ASN A 958 131.96 21.15 40.04
C ASN A 958 131.75 22.62 39.64
N ASP A 959 132.52 23.53 40.26
CA ASP A 959 132.30 24.97 40.36
C ASP A 959 132.33 25.76 39.03
N THR A 960 132.64 25.10 37.91
CA THR A 960 132.70 25.68 36.56
C THR A 960 131.91 24.89 35.51
N THR A 961 131.18 23.84 35.90
CA THR A 961 130.57 22.87 34.97
C THR A 961 129.14 22.45 35.34
N LEU A 962 128.74 22.53 36.60
CA LEU A 962 127.32 22.50 36.97
C LEU A 962 126.75 23.92 36.96
N PRO A 963 125.56 24.15 36.39
CA PRO A 963 124.82 25.40 36.58
C PRO A 963 124.44 25.60 38.05
N ASN A 964 124.36 26.87 38.49
CA ASN A 964 123.93 27.22 39.84
C ASN A 964 122.60 26.57 40.25
N TYR A 965 121.62 26.51 39.34
CA TYR A 965 120.32 25.90 39.64
C TYR A 965 120.44 24.43 40.04
N PHE A 966 121.43 23.69 39.49
CA PHE A 966 121.60 22.28 39.82
C PHE A 966 122.19 22.14 41.23
N ILE A 967 123.15 23.00 41.58
CA ILE A 967 123.72 23.09 42.93
C ILE A 967 122.62 23.49 43.93
N GLU A 968 121.81 24.50 43.62
CA GLU A 968 120.76 25.04 44.49
C GLU A 968 119.57 24.09 44.68
N TYR A 969 119.15 23.35 43.65
CA TYR A 969 117.93 22.52 43.71
C TYR A 969 118.19 21.04 43.99
N PHE A 970 119.35 20.48 43.56
CA PHE A 970 119.64 19.04 43.63
C PHE A 970 120.67 18.64 44.70
N LEU A 971 121.51 19.56 45.19
CA LEU A 971 122.65 19.24 46.07
C LEU A 971 122.53 19.88 47.46
N ASP A 972 123.11 19.24 48.48
CA ASP A 972 123.25 19.78 49.82
C ASP A 972 124.35 20.87 49.85
N SER A 973 124.46 21.56 50.99
CA SER A 973 125.44 22.56 51.39
C SER A 973 126.93 22.17 51.25
N ASP A 974 127.26 20.92 50.89
CA ASP A 974 128.61 20.50 50.50
C ASP A 974 128.89 20.60 48.99
N HIS A 975 127.86 20.95 48.20
CA HIS A 975 127.78 21.03 46.74
C HIS A 975 128.12 19.71 46.01
N LYS A 976 127.85 18.57 46.65
CA LYS A 976 128.27 17.23 46.19
C LYS A 976 127.29 16.11 46.49
N THR A 977 126.70 16.11 47.69
CA THR A 977 125.74 15.10 48.12
C THR A 977 124.36 15.47 47.58
N PRO A 978 123.68 14.61 46.81
CA PRO A 978 122.32 14.89 46.39
C PRO A 978 121.35 15.00 47.56
N LEU A 979 120.44 15.96 47.48
CA LEU A 979 119.27 16.05 48.35
C LEU A 979 118.35 14.84 48.12
N THR A 980 117.44 14.56 49.07
CA THR A 980 116.42 13.53 48.85
C THR A 980 115.42 13.99 47.78
N ASN A 981 114.87 13.05 46.99
CA ASN A 981 113.96 13.37 45.88
C ASN A 981 112.82 14.34 46.27
N ALA A 982 112.24 14.19 47.47
CA ALA A 982 111.18 15.06 47.97
C ALA A 982 111.64 16.51 48.28
N GLN A 983 112.91 16.71 48.68
CA GLN A 983 113.49 18.04 48.82
C GLN A 983 113.73 18.66 47.43
N ILE A 984 114.24 17.87 46.48
CA ILE A 984 114.45 18.31 45.09
C ILE A 984 113.11 18.69 44.43
N GLU A 985 112.07 17.87 44.61
CA GLU A 985 110.72 18.16 44.17
C GLU A 985 110.20 19.46 44.78
N SER A 986 110.34 19.64 46.10
CA SER A 986 109.95 20.88 46.78
C SER A 986 110.71 22.12 46.27
N ASN A 987 112.01 22.00 45.98
CA ASN A 987 112.83 23.09 45.46
C ASN A 987 112.39 23.48 44.05
N ILE A 988 112.17 22.48 43.18
CA ILE A 988 111.74 22.69 41.78
C ILE A 988 110.32 23.28 41.75
N LEU A 989 109.39 22.79 42.59
CA LEU A 989 108.03 23.32 42.69
C LEU A 989 107.98 24.73 43.29
N ASP A 990 108.90 25.11 44.18
CA ASP A 990 108.98 26.50 44.66
C ASP A 990 109.54 27.42 43.58
N ALA A 991 110.65 27.03 42.92
CA ALA A 991 111.24 27.76 41.81
C ALA A 991 110.24 27.96 40.65
N ALA A 992 109.48 26.92 40.30
CA ALA A 992 108.51 26.93 39.21
C ALA A 992 107.37 27.94 39.38
N LYS A 993 107.12 28.44 40.60
CA LYS A 993 106.18 29.57 40.83
C LYS A 993 106.65 30.85 40.13
N GLY A 994 107.96 31.02 39.95
CA GLY A 994 108.56 32.20 39.30
C GLY A 994 108.61 32.13 37.78
N TRP A 995 108.57 30.94 37.18
CA TRP A 995 108.72 30.75 35.72
C TRP A 995 107.60 29.94 35.04
N GLY A 996 106.70 29.32 35.80
CA GLY A 996 105.52 28.58 35.35
C GLY A 996 105.68 27.06 35.46
N PHE A 997 104.82 26.41 36.26
CA PHE A 997 104.80 24.96 36.48
C PHE A 997 104.87 24.13 35.20
N TYR A 998 104.16 24.53 34.15
CA TYR A 998 104.11 23.83 32.86
C TYR A 998 105.48 23.64 32.18
N LYS A 999 106.49 24.44 32.53
CA LYS A 999 107.86 24.30 32.00
C LYS A 999 108.70 23.28 32.76
N ILE A 1000 108.19 22.61 33.79
CA ILE A 1000 108.96 21.62 34.55
C ILE A 1000 109.44 20.49 33.63
N TYR A 1001 108.62 20.07 32.65
CA TYR A 1001 109.06 19.19 31.58
C TYR A 1001 110.28 19.76 30.82
N ASP A 1002 110.21 20.99 30.31
CA ASP A 1002 111.29 21.64 29.55
C ASP A 1002 112.55 21.84 30.40
N PHE A 1003 112.39 22.21 31.68
CA PHE A 1003 113.49 22.36 32.63
C PHE A 1003 114.31 21.07 32.75
N PHE A 1004 113.68 19.90 32.74
CA PHE A 1004 114.41 18.63 32.68
C PHE A 1004 114.91 18.28 31.27
N ASN A 1005 114.04 18.39 30.26
CA ASN A 1005 114.18 17.72 28.96
C ASN A 1005 114.66 18.64 27.82
N SER A 1006 114.96 19.91 28.11
CA SER A 1006 115.57 20.83 27.15
C SER A 1006 116.92 20.30 26.65
N GLY A 1007 117.01 20.07 25.34
CA GLY A 1007 118.24 19.67 24.64
C GLY A 1007 119.25 20.80 24.41
N ILE A 1008 119.17 21.88 25.19
CA ILE A 1008 120.11 23.01 25.22
C ILE A 1008 120.39 23.42 26.67
N SER A 1009 121.50 24.12 26.89
CA SER A 1009 121.95 24.51 28.24
C SER A 1009 120.91 25.34 29.00
N GLY A 1010 120.77 25.05 30.28
CA GLY A 1010 119.60 25.39 31.10
C GLY A 1010 118.61 24.24 31.27
N GLY A 1011 118.81 23.10 30.59
CA GLY A 1011 118.05 21.86 30.76
C GLY A 1011 118.83 20.81 31.56
N VAL A 1012 118.21 20.21 32.59
CA VAL A 1012 118.87 19.30 33.55
C VAL A 1012 119.65 18.19 32.86
N PHE A 1013 119.02 17.43 31.94
CA PHE A 1013 119.69 16.29 31.30
C PHE A 1013 120.79 16.72 30.32
N TYR A 1014 120.65 17.89 29.67
CA TYR A 1014 121.70 18.44 28.80
C TYR A 1014 122.92 18.93 29.60
N ASP A 1015 122.69 19.68 30.67
CA ASP A 1015 123.76 20.19 31.53
C ASP A 1015 124.43 19.03 32.31
N LEU A 1016 123.69 17.98 32.69
CA LEU A 1016 124.26 16.74 33.24
C LEU A 1016 125.11 15.95 32.23
N SER A 1017 124.70 15.88 30.95
CA SER A 1017 125.55 15.30 29.90
C SER A 1017 126.86 16.08 29.76
N THR A 1018 126.77 17.41 29.71
CA THR A 1018 127.91 18.34 29.62
C THR A 1018 128.85 18.20 30.84
N PHE A 1019 128.27 18.05 32.03
CA PHE A 1019 129.01 17.78 33.26
C PHE A 1019 129.71 16.42 33.24
N SER A 1020 129.03 15.36 32.79
CA SER A 1020 129.59 14.02 32.63
C SER A 1020 130.77 13.99 31.66
N GLU A 1021 130.67 14.70 30.52
CA GLU A 1021 131.79 14.89 29.59
C GLU A 1021 132.99 15.57 30.25
N SER A 1022 132.76 16.59 31.10
CA SER A 1022 133.85 17.26 31.81
C SER A 1022 134.49 16.38 32.89
N GLN A 1023 133.72 15.61 33.65
CA GLN A 1023 134.25 14.64 34.62
C GLN A 1023 135.04 13.54 33.90
N GLU A 1024 134.59 13.10 32.72
CA GLU A 1024 135.31 12.17 31.83
C GLU A 1024 136.65 12.75 31.35
N VAL A 1025 136.68 14.00 30.85
CA VAL A 1025 137.93 14.67 30.41
C VAL A 1025 138.92 14.82 31.57
N ASN A 1026 138.48 15.35 32.71
CA ASN A 1026 139.36 15.51 33.89
C ASN A 1026 139.91 14.16 34.39
N THR A 1027 139.12 13.08 34.28
CA THR A 1027 139.62 11.74 34.60
C THR A 1027 140.65 11.28 33.57
N LYS A 1028 140.41 11.49 32.27
CA LYS A 1028 141.37 11.14 31.22
C LYS A 1028 142.69 11.88 31.40
N ASP A 1029 142.69 13.13 31.87
CA ASP A 1029 143.93 13.86 32.19
C ASP A 1029 144.70 13.24 33.36
N ASP A 1030 144.06 12.95 34.49
CA ASP A 1030 144.71 12.25 35.61
C ASP A 1030 145.20 10.85 35.21
N LEU A 1031 144.39 10.10 34.45
CA LEU A 1031 144.76 8.79 33.91
C LEU A 1031 145.90 8.90 32.90
N SER A 1032 146.02 10.00 32.15
CA SER A 1032 147.13 10.26 31.23
C SER A 1032 148.44 10.47 31.98
N GLU A 1033 148.43 11.19 33.10
CA GLU A 1033 149.60 11.31 33.97
C GLU A 1033 149.97 9.98 34.64
N ILE A 1034 148.98 9.22 35.13
CA ILE A 1034 149.21 7.86 35.64
C ILE A 1034 149.75 6.96 34.52
N PHE A 1035 149.22 7.03 33.30
CA PHE A 1035 149.64 6.24 32.14
C PHE A 1035 151.08 6.53 31.74
N LYS A 1036 151.49 7.81 31.71
CA LYS A 1036 152.90 8.21 31.47
C LYS A 1036 153.83 7.57 32.50
N LEU A 1037 153.46 7.57 33.78
CA LEU A 1037 154.22 6.91 34.84
C LEU A 1037 154.21 5.37 34.71
N LEU A 1038 153.09 4.79 34.27
CA LEU A 1038 152.96 3.36 34.09
C LEU A 1038 153.85 2.86 32.93
N VAL A 1039 153.80 3.53 31.78
CA VAL A 1039 154.66 3.26 30.62
C VAL A 1039 156.14 3.49 30.96
N GLN A 1040 156.49 4.52 31.73
CA GLN A 1040 157.89 4.76 32.14
C GLN A 1040 158.50 3.66 33.02
N PHE A 1041 157.70 2.83 33.70
CA PHE A 1041 158.21 1.91 34.73
C PHE A 1041 157.80 0.43 34.57
N TYR A 1042 156.78 0.10 33.77
CA TYR A 1042 156.19 -1.25 33.74
C TYR A 1042 155.91 -1.83 32.34
N TYR A 1043 156.36 -1.16 31.26
CA TYR A 1043 155.94 -1.47 29.87
C TYR A 1043 156.20 -2.93 29.41
N ASP A 1044 157.25 -3.59 29.91
CA ASP A 1044 157.69 -4.92 29.44
C ASP A 1044 157.44 -6.07 30.45
N LYS A 1045 156.49 -5.93 31.40
CA LYS A 1045 156.23 -6.94 32.44
C LYS A 1045 154.86 -7.60 32.32
N ASN A 1046 154.85 -8.94 32.31
CA ASN A 1046 153.66 -9.75 32.51
C ASN A 1046 153.31 -9.80 34.01
N PHE A 1047 152.10 -9.36 34.37
CA PHE A 1047 151.65 -9.27 35.76
C PHE A 1047 150.78 -10.48 36.16
N ASP A 1048 151.40 -11.57 36.63
CA ASP A 1048 150.65 -12.64 37.30
C ASP A 1048 150.37 -12.23 38.77
N TYR A 1049 149.10 -11.99 39.09
CA TYR A 1049 148.64 -11.64 40.42
C TYR A 1049 147.59 -12.64 40.93
N THR A 1050 148.05 -13.85 41.18
CA THR A 1050 147.25 -14.97 41.70
C THR A 1050 147.25 -15.06 43.24
N GLN A 1051 147.91 -14.14 43.96
CA GLN A 1051 148.05 -14.22 45.42
C GLN A 1051 146.93 -13.50 46.18
N THR A 1052 146.36 -14.22 47.17
CA THR A 1052 145.54 -13.66 48.25
C THR A 1052 146.11 -14.10 49.61
N PRO A 1053 146.12 -13.24 50.65
CA PRO A 1053 145.65 -11.85 50.66
C PRO A 1053 146.58 -10.88 49.93
N SER A 1054 146.03 -9.72 49.56
CA SER A 1054 146.72 -8.61 48.90
C SER A 1054 147.85 -8.02 49.78
N PRO A 1055 149.03 -7.64 49.25
CA PRO A 1055 150.19 -7.23 50.05
C PRO A 1055 150.05 -5.82 50.65
N PHE A 1056 149.12 -5.00 50.15
CA PHE A 1056 148.67 -3.75 50.76
C PHE A 1056 147.27 -3.39 50.24
N LYS A 1057 146.53 -2.53 50.96
CA LYS A 1057 145.10 -2.29 50.67
C LYS A 1057 144.83 -1.84 49.23
N GLY A 1058 145.54 -0.81 48.75
CA GLY A 1058 145.35 -0.27 47.40
C GLY A 1058 145.80 -1.14 46.23
N ALA A 1059 146.43 -2.30 46.44
CA ALA A 1059 146.86 -3.15 45.32
C ALA A 1059 145.68 -3.57 44.42
N ASN A 1060 144.48 -3.78 44.99
CA ASN A 1060 143.26 -4.03 44.23
C ASN A 1060 142.78 -2.82 43.39
N HIS A 1061 143.12 -1.59 43.79
CA HIS A 1061 142.73 -0.36 43.08
C HIS A 1061 143.76 0.02 42.01
N ILE A 1062 145.01 -0.41 42.17
CA ILE A 1062 146.04 -0.32 41.14
C ILE A 1062 145.80 -1.38 40.04
N TRP A 1063 145.30 -2.55 40.42
CA TRP A 1063 145.02 -3.68 39.53
C TRP A 1063 144.04 -3.36 38.38
N THR A 1064 143.09 -2.44 38.59
CA THR A 1064 142.10 -2.05 37.57
C THR A 1064 142.68 -1.29 36.37
N PHE A 1065 143.95 -0.85 36.44
CA PHE A 1065 144.67 -0.27 35.30
C PHE A 1065 145.29 -1.32 34.35
N PHE A 1066 145.41 -2.58 34.77
CA PHE A 1066 146.15 -3.64 34.07
C PHE A 1066 145.31 -4.86 33.68
N ASN A 1067 144.23 -5.13 34.42
CA ASN A 1067 143.44 -6.34 34.26
C ASN A 1067 142.28 -6.16 33.28
N THR A 1068 141.75 -7.26 32.75
CA THR A 1068 140.46 -7.29 32.02
C THR A 1068 139.48 -8.24 32.71
N LYS A 1069 138.18 -8.12 32.39
CA LYS A 1069 137.16 -9.03 32.92
C LYS A 1069 137.53 -10.48 32.57
N ASN A 1070 137.54 -11.35 33.59
CA ASN A 1070 138.05 -12.74 33.60
C ASN A 1070 139.53 -12.93 34.03
N GLY A 1071 140.23 -11.89 34.49
CA GLY A 1071 141.51 -12.06 35.20
C GLY A 1071 142.74 -12.21 34.30
N SER A 1072 142.61 -11.98 32.99
CA SER A 1072 143.71 -11.93 32.05
C SER A 1072 144.31 -10.53 31.97
N THR A 1073 145.56 -10.37 32.39
CA THR A 1073 146.35 -9.16 32.11
C THR A 1073 146.79 -9.14 30.65
N ILE A 1074 146.44 -8.10 29.91
CA ILE A 1074 146.81 -7.93 28.49
C ILE A 1074 147.94 -6.88 28.36
N GLY A 1075 148.58 -6.52 29.47
CA GLY A 1075 149.47 -5.36 29.58
C GLY A 1075 148.70 -4.07 29.81
N LEU A 1076 149.38 -2.94 29.70
CA LEU A 1076 148.75 -1.61 29.74
C LEU A 1076 147.98 -1.37 28.44
N PRO A 1077 146.81 -0.67 28.49
CA PRO A 1077 146.11 -0.21 27.29
C PRO A 1077 147.02 0.64 26.38
N THR A 1078 146.71 0.72 25.09
CA THR A 1078 147.52 1.48 24.11
C THR A 1078 147.40 3.00 24.23
N ASP A 1079 146.34 3.47 24.89
CA ASP A 1079 145.90 4.87 24.88
C ASP A 1079 144.98 5.17 26.08
N VAL A 1080 144.80 6.47 26.33
CA VAL A 1080 144.09 6.99 27.51
C VAL A 1080 142.58 6.73 27.43
N ASP A 1081 141.97 6.71 26.24
CA ASP A 1081 140.55 6.38 26.08
C ASP A 1081 140.27 4.91 26.38
N SER A 1082 141.12 3.99 25.92
CA SER A 1082 141.06 2.58 26.27
C SER A 1082 141.28 2.35 27.76
N MET A 1083 142.23 3.07 28.37
CA MET A 1083 142.48 3.02 29.82
C MET A 1083 141.31 3.59 30.63
N TYR A 1084 140.69 4.68 30.19
CA TYR A 1084 139.51 5.27 30.81
C TYR A 1084 138.31 4.31 30.76
N ASN A 1085 138.03 3.72 29.60
CA ASN A 1085 136.94 2.75 29.46
C ASN A 1085 137.17 1.48 30.30
N LEU A 1086 138.42 0.99 30.34
CA LEU A 1086 138.80 -0.15 31.17
C LEU A 1086 138.60 0.13 32.66
N PHE A 1087 139.06 1.30 33.12
CA PHE A 1087 138.93 1.76 34.49
C PHE A 1087 137.47 2.02 34.88
N LYS A 1088 136.69 2.72 34.05
CA LYS A 1088 135.24 2.98 34.21
C LYS A 1088 134.45 1.69 34.46
N ALA A 1089 134.75 0.63 33.70
CA ALA A 1089 134.08 -0.66 33.82
C ALA A 1089 134.50 -1.50 35.06
N GLN A 1090 135.63 -1.18 35.70
CA GLN A 1090 136.23 -2.00 36.77
C GLN A 1090 136.33 -1.32 38.13
N VAL A 1091 136.39 0.02 38.20
CA VAL A 1091 136.50 0.75 39.47
C VAL A 1091 135.29 0.48 40.39
N ALA A 1092 134.10 0.30 39.80
CA ALA A 1092 132.87 -0.13 40.47
C ALA A 1092 132.88 -1.58 41.01
N GLN A 1093 133.93 -2.37 40.72
CA GLN A 1093 134.13 -3.72 41.23
C GLN A 1093 135.19 -3.77 42.36
N THR A 1094 135.63 -2.61 42.86
CA THR A 1094 136.63 -2.47 43.94
C THR A 1094 136.02 -1.86 45.20
N ASP A 1095 136.64 -2.06 46.37
CA ASP A 1095 136.20 -1.45 47.64
C ASP A 1095 136.44 0.08 47.72
N LEU A 1096 136.99 0.69 46.67
CA LEU A 1096 137.06 2.16 46.52
C LEU A 1096 135.66 2.76 46.39
N ILE A 1097 134.79 2.10 45.61
CA ILE A 1097 133.40 2.52 45.38
C ILE A 1097 132.47 1.64 46.20
N ASN A 1098 131.68 2.27 47.07
CA ASN A 1098 130.66 1.61 47.88
C ASN A 1098 129.45 2.53 48.07
N GLU A 1099 128.43 2.03 48.76
CA GLU A 1099 127.14 2.71 49.02
C GLU A 1099 127.26 4.06 49.75
N THR A 1100 128.43 4.38 50.34
CA THR A 1100 128.69 5.67 51.01
C THR A 1100 129.76 6.54 50.35
N THR A 1101 130.49 6.05 49.34
CA THR A 1101 131.52 6.83 48.63
C THR A 1101 131.15 7.16 47.19
N HIS A 1102 130.38 6.28 46.52
CA HIS A 1102 130.08 6.35 45.09
C HIS A 1102 131.34 6.64 44.23
N TYR A 1103 131.19 7.23 43.05
CA TYR A 1103 132.32 7.64 42.22
C TYR A 1103 133.06 8.88 42.76
N SER A 1104 132.50 9.61 43.73
CA SER A 1104 133.02 10.90 44.24
C SER A 1104 134.45 10.86 44.83
N VAL A 1105 134.95 9.67 45.17
CA VAL A 1105 136.31 9.46 45.69
C VAL A 1105 137.36 9.21 44.61
N VAL A 1106 136.97 8.98 43.37
CA VAL A 1106 137.84 8.54 42.27
C VAL A 1106 138.92 9.58 41.95
N ALA A 1107 138.57 10.86 41.76
CA ALA A 1107 139.53 11.93 41.51
C ALA A 1107 140.58 12.06 42.62
N LYS A 1108 140.14 11.94 43.89
CA LYS A 1108 141.03 12.00 45.05
C LYS A 1108 141.98 10.80 45.10
N TYR A 1109 141.50 9.61 44.71
CA TYR A 1109 142.32 8.42 44.57
C TYR A 1109 143.36 8.59 43.45
N LEU A 1110 142.93 8.93 42.23
CA LEU A 1110 143.83 9.11 41.08
C LEU A 1110 144.92 10.16 41.36
N LYS A 1111 144.56 11.33 41.90
CA LYS A 1111 145.52 12.39 42.29
C LYS A 1111 146.44 12.00 43.45
N SER A 1112 146.15 10.93 44.19
CA SER A 1112 147.08 10.39 45.20
C SER A 1112 148.17 9.50 44.61
N LEU A 1113 147.97 8.97 43.39
CA LEU A 1113 148.88 8.01 42.74
C LEU A 1113 150.10 8.67 42.09
N TYR A 1114 150.03 9.98 41.81
CA TYR A 1114 151.12 10.73 41.21
C TYR A 1114 151.41 12.02 41.98
N HIS A 1115 152.56 12.63 41.69
CA HIS A 1115 152.94 13.94 42.17
C HIS A 1115 153.80 14.64 41.11
N VAL A 1116 153.33 15.79 40.64
CA VAL A 1116 154.13 16.72 39.84
C VAL A 1116 154.85 17.66 40.81
N ASN A 1117 156.18 17.68 40.76
CA ASN A 1117 156.97 18.55 41.64
C ASN A 1117 157.05 20.00 41.11
N ILE A 1118 157.69 20.89 41.88
CA ILE A 1118 157.82 22.34 41.58
C ILE A 1118 158.58 22.62 40.26
N LEU A 1119 159.26 21.62 39.67
CA LEU A 1119 159.96 21.70 38.38
C LEU A 1119 159.14 21.11 37.22
N GLY A 1120 157.87 20.77 37.43
CA GLY A 1120 157.02 20.11 36.43
C GLY A 1120 157.33 18.63 36.22
N ILE A 1121 158.19 18.02 37.05
CA ILE A 1121 158.57 16.62 36.88
C ILE A 1121 157.54 15.72 37.58
N LEU A 1122 156.89 14.88 36.78
CA LEU A 1122 155.93 13.87 37.17
C LEU A 1122 156.61 12.67 37.86
N THR A 1123 156.07 12.23 39.00
CA THR A 1123 156.61 11.11 39.80
C THR A 1123 155.51 10.26 40.42
N VAL A 1124 155.77 8.97 40.70
CA VAL A 1124 154.82 8.10 41.41
C VAL A 1124 154.66 8.50 42.88
N SER A 1125 153.43 8.51 43.36
CA SER A 1125 153.02 8.85 44.72
C SER A 1125 152.08 7.78 45.30
N GLY A 1126 151.68 7.95 46.56
CA GLY A 1126 150.65 7.14 47.23
C GLY A 1126 150.80 5.64 47.02
N GLU A 1127 149.70 5.01 46.59
CA GLU A 1127 149.62 3.56 46.44
C GLU A 1127 150.33 3.04 45.19
N LEU A 1128 150.44 3.83 44.12
CA LEU A 1128 151.23 3.49 42.94
C LEU A 1128 152.75 3.48 43.23
N ARG A 1129 153.20 4.32 44.17
CA ARG A 1129 154.57 4.28 44.71
C ARG A 1129 154.80 3.07 45.61
N ASN A 1130 153.78 2.61 46.32
CA ASN A 1130 153.86 1.38 47.12
C ASN A 1130 153.88 0.14 46.21
N TRP A 1131 153.06 0.11 45.15
CA TRP A 1131 153.14 -0.88 44.08
C TRP A 1131 154.56 -0.92 43.49
N LYS A 1132 155.13 0.23 43.10
CA LYS A 1132 156.50 0.31 42.56
C LYS A 1132 157.58 -0.22 43.52
N LYS A 1133 157.39 -0.10 44.83
CA LYS A 1133 158.34 -0.62 45.84
C LYS A 1133 158.20 -2.11 46.08
N TRP A 1134 156.97 -2.62 46.01
CA TRP A 1134 156.67 -4.05 46.15
C TRP A 1134 157.09 -4.82 44.90
N GLU A 1135 156.86 -4.26 43.73
CA GLU A 1135 157.15 -4.83 42.41
C GLU A 1135 158.65 -4.80 42.02
N ALA A 1136 159.47 -4.20 42.88
CA ALA A 1136 160.92 -4.20 42.85
C ALA A 1136 161.56 -5.09 43.95
N GLN A 1137 160.77 -5.98 44.57
CA GLN A 1137 161.20 -7.01 45.54
C GLN A 1137 161.09 -8.41 44.92
#